data_AF-A0A4P7RJV4-F1
#
_entry.id   AF-A0A4P7RJV4-F1
#
_cell.length_a   1.000
_cell.length_b   1.000
_cell.length_c   1.000
_cell.angle_alpha   90.00
_cell.angle_beta   90.00
_cell.angle_gamma   90.00
#
_symmetry.space_group_name_H-M   'P 1'
#
loop_
_entity.id
_entity.type
_entity.pdbx_description
1 polymer ?
#
loop_
_entity_poly.entity_id
_entity_poly.type
_entity_poly.pdbx_seq_one_letter_code
_entity_poly.pdbx_strand_id
1 'polypeptide(L)'
;MRDPYDTEALRASTLSAWTDSPTRLREDAATEADLVRGGYRDRLLTELAQNAADAAARAGVAGQVRVWVSGRDLHVANTGAPLDRDGVHALTALRVSAKTSGVGRFGVGFTAVRSVSDEIEFRSTAGGVRFSGARTRSVLTDAGLNVPDAGVPVLRLVWPAEEPPAVGFSSEIILRDVEVAGLLDAMRAEAIDLLLELESLVSIEIGEDRLDRTIEGEGLESVKVGDLEWWQFRTAHARWLVPVSGGVPTVVASDVLRAPTRSDEELSLPALVVADVQMQPDRRRVLPGAHLLRVAEGYGEMIAAFPARFRTRLVPVPGFPRSEVDGILREQILRESVSARWLPSVTGENLIPSRAMVLPGLTEELGELLADVFPDLVGAALSGPRNASALAAVDVHRIGLARLAEMLTGIDREPRWWGRLYDALTPLVTDGVAAEELAALPVPLSDGRTITGPRTAVLGAGVSGVGSVHWARLVHPDAVSPLLSRLGAAEATATDLLSDSALEALLEDLDWDETDAVVDTVTSVLALASSAGELPSWIGSLPLEDSDGELRAADELLLPDAPLAGLLVADSPFGLVADSVVAHYGPAALRAVGVGWGFGTVTDDLPTGPDHDLDDEDSWWASLAEDPAVLTAVRDLDLVDEQRWPDALTQLMSDPATRAAVQARDGYTAWWLRTHARVDGERLGSYRAPSDFTFAGLLDPLDHPNADDVAAALAPSSCDSAWFTGLILSRLADPSRSPTPAVITRAHRLVADAVTSGRVELDELDAPTKVRAVSGSLVYPADAIVLDRPWCVAAVPADVAILSSMDTASSLASILDVRTASESISAEVLGIGRVSSWDREPGAVLACAEMGVELPVGQVVVHRELVVRLTGAVEGDHHLAWWVTEDGTTHCAQSWERPRGR
;
A
#
# COMPACT_ATOMS: atom_id res chain seq x y z
N MET A 1 83.31 34.65 -47.50
CA MET A 1 82.20 34.21 -46.64
C MET A 1 80.97 35.00 -47.04
N ARG A 2 79.82 34.37 -47.37
CA ARG A 2 78.58 35.14 -47.59
C ARG A 2 78.02 35.56 -46.22
N ASP A 3 77.89 36.85 -45.99
CA ASP A 3 77.28 37.42 -44.78
C ASP A 3 75.97 38.14 -45.14
N PRO A 4 74.86 37.39 -45.35
CA PRO A 4 73.58 37.97 -45.76
C PRO A 4 72.94 38.84 -44.65
N TYR A 5 73.46 38.78 -43.42
CA TYR A 5 72.89 39.45 -42.25
C TYR A 5 73.71 40.65 -41.78
N ASP A 6 74.84 40.95 -42.43
CA ASP A 6 75.74 42.06 -42.06
C ASP A 6 76.26 41.91 -40.61
N THR A 7 76.61 40.68 -40.24
CA THR A 7 77.11 40.34 -38.89
C THR A 7 78.37 41.10 -38.53
N GLU A 8 79.21 41.46 -39.52
CA GLU A 8 80.39 42.29 -39.29
C GLU A 8 80.04 43.69 -38.76
N ALA A 9 79.05 44.37 -39.36
CA ALA A 9 78.60 45.67 -38.88
C ALA A 9 78.00 45.60 -37.48
N LEU A 10 77.21 44.56 -37.18
CA LEU A 10 76.68 44.32 -35.82
C LEU A 10 77.78 44.13 -34.79
N ARG A 11 78.77 43.27 -35.07
CA ARG A 11 79.91 43.07 -34.16
C ARG A 11 80.70 44.35 -33.96
N ALA A 12 81.01 45.08 -35.04
CA ALA A 12 81.78 46.31 -34.97
C ALA A 12 81.06 47.38 -34.13
N SER A 13 79.75 47.53 -34.31
CA SER A 13 78.92 48.45 -33.52
C SER A 13 78.92 48.09 -32.03
N THR A 14 78.72 46.82 -31.70
CA THR A 14 78.73 46.35 -30.31
C THR A 14 80.11 46.53 -29.67
N LEU A 15 81.18 46.17 -30.38
CA LEU A 15 82.54 46.31 -29.89
C LEU A 15 82.91 47.79 -29.66
N SER A 16 82.56 48.69 -30.60
CA SER A 16 82.76 50.14 -30.41
C SER A 16 82.05 50.62 -29.15
N ALA A 17 80.81 50.20 -28.92
CA ALA A 17 80.06 50.60 -27.72
C ALA A 17 80.69 50.10 -26.42
N TRP A 18 81.31 48.90 -26.42
CA TRP A 18 82.04 48.37 -25.27
C TRP A 18 83.39 49.07 -25.05
N THR A 19 84.10 49.42 -26.12
CA THR A 19 85.34 50.19 -26.06
C THR A 19 85.10 51.61 -25.53
N ASP A 20 84.03 52.27 -26.00
CA ASP A 20 83.67 53.62 -25.57
C ASP A 20 83.15 53.65 -24.12
N SER A 21 82.54 52.56 -23.64
CA SER A 21 81.99 52.45 -22.30
C SER A 21 82.09 51.02 -21.74
N PRO A 22 83.17 50.68 -21.00
CA PRO A 22 83.35 49.37 -20.36
C PRO A 22 82.23 48.95 -19.39
N THR A 23 81.44 49.91 -18.89
CA THR A 23 80.23 49.63 -18.09
C THR A 23 79.18 48.87 -18.88
N ARG A 24 79.02 49.15 -20.19
CA ARG A 24 78.05 48.43 -21.05
C ARG A 24 78.43 46.96 -21.22
N LEU A 25 79.72 46.67 -21.37
CA LEU A 25 80.23 45.30 -21.41
C LEU A 25 79.88 44.53 -20.12
N ARG A 26 80.05 45.17 -18.95
CA ARG A 26 79.67 44.56 -17.66
C ARG A 26 78.17 44.35 -17.54
N GLU A 27 77.36 45.30 -17.98
CA GLU A 27 75.89 45.19 -17.99
C GLU A 27 75.41 44.06 -18.92
N ASP A 28 75.96 43.96 -20.13
CA ASP A 28 75.64 42.89 -21.08
C ASP A 28 76.04 41.51 -20.54
N ALA A 29 77.24 41.39 -19.97
CA ALA A 29 77.71 40.15 -19.35
C ALA A 29 76.87 39.77 -18.13
N ALA A 30 76.54 40.72 -17.25
CA ALA A 30 75.69 40.46 -16.09
C ALA A 30 74.28 40.05 -16.51
N THR A 31 73.68 40.75 -17.50
CA THR A 31 72.33 40.45 -18.00
C THR A 31 72.27 39.04 -18.61
N GLU A 32 73.26 38.65 -19.43
CA GLU A 32 73.30 37.30 -20.00
C GLU A 32 73.54 36.25 -18.90
N ALA A 33 74.44 36.50 -17.94
CA ALA A 33 74.72 35.57 -16.86
C ALA A 33 73.55 35.39 -15.88
N ASP A 34 72.74 36.43 -15.66
CA ASP A 34 71.52 36.35 -14.85
C ASP A 34 70.43 35.53 -15.55
N LEU A 35 70.29 35.65 -16.88
CA LEU A 35 69.39 34.81 -17.66
C LEU A 35 69.85 33.33 -17.64
N VAL A 36 71.15 33.06 -17.69
CA VAL A 36 71.67 31.69 -17.57
C VAL A 36 71.41 31.10 -16.19
N ARG A 37 71.54 31.90 -15.12
CA ARG A 37 71.34 31.46 -13.72
C ARG A 37 69.86 31.36 -13.33
N GLY A 38 68.97 32.09 -14.00
CA GLY A 38 67.55 32.24 -13.65
C GLY A 38 66.63 31.05 -13.94
N GLY A 39 67.16 29.84 -14.18
CA GLY A 39 66.34 28.64 -14.34
C GLY A 39 65.76 28.45 -15.74
N TYR A 40 66.61 28.49 -16.78
CA TYR A 40 66.25 28.15 -18.17
C TYR A 40 66.76 26.76 -18.63
N ARG A 41 67.56 26.05 -17.80
CA ARG A 41 68.08 24.71 -18.16
C ARG A 41 66.95 23.68 -18.31
N ASP A 42 65.91 23.82 -17.51
CA ASP A 42 64.66 23.04 -17.48
C ASP A 42 63.65 23.45 -18.56
N ARG A 43 63.94 24.46 -19.40
CA ARG A 43 63.03 24.94 -20.46
C ARG A 43 63.65 24.98 -21.86
N LEU A 44 64.82 24.34 -22.05
CA LEU A 44 65.54 24.39 -23.31
C LEU A 44 64.68 23.93 -24.49
N LEU A 45 64.04 22.76 -24.39
CA LEU A 45 63.18 22.25 -25.45
C LEU A 45 61.95 23.13 -25.62
N THR A 46 61.30 23.52 -24.53
CA THR A 46 60.12 24.39 -24.54
C THR A 46 60.36 25.69 -25.34
N GLU A 47 61.47 26.39 -25.09
CA GLU A 47 61.79 27.63 -25.78
C GLU A 47 62.15 27.41 -27.26
N LEU A 48 62.90 26.34 -27.58
CA LEU A 48 63.24 26.00 -28.96
C LEU A 48 62.01 25.54 -29.76
N ALA A 49 61.13 24.76 -29.15
CA ALA A 49 59.86 24.33 -29.74
C ALA A 49 58.93 25.52 -29.98
N GLN A 50 58.84 26.47 -29.05
CA GLN A 50 58.05 27.68 -29.25
C GLN A 50 58.60 28.53 -30.41
N ASN A 51 59.92 28.70 -30.50
CA ASN A 51 60.54 29.39 -31.64
C ASN A 51 60.25 28.67 -32.97
N ALA A 52 60.27 27.34 -32.97
CA ALA A 52 59.90 26.53 -34.12
C ALA A 52 58.42 26.69 -34.49
N ALA A 53 57.51 26.68 -33.51
CA ALA A 53 56.08 26.90 -33.70
C ALA A 53 55.80 28.28 -34.31
N ASP A 54 56.46 29.33 -33.80
CA ASP A 54 56.36 30.68 -34.32
C ASP A 54 56.89 30.79 -35.76
N ALA A 55 57.99 30.10 -36.07
CA ALA A 55 58.55 30.06 -37.42
C ALA A 55 57.61 29.33 -38.40
N ALA A 56 57.02 28.22 -37.97
CA ALA A 56 56.02 27.47 -38.74
C ALA A 56 54.76 28.31 -38.99
N ALA A 57 54.25 28.98 -37.96
CA ALA A 57 53.12 29.91 -38.05
C ALA A 57 53.38 31.04 -39.06
N ARG A 58 54.54 31.70 -38.98
CA ARG A 58 54.93 32.77 -39.91
C ARG A 58 55.02 32.29 -41.36
N ALA A 59 55.43 31.04 -41.58
CA ALA A 59 55.52 30.44 -42.91
C ALA A 59 54.21 29.80 -43.41
N GLY A 60 53.20 29.65 -42.55
CA GLY A 60 51.96 28.96 -42.89
C GLY A 60 52.16 27.47 -43.21
N VAL A 61 53.15 26.83 -42.58
CA VAL A 61 53.48 25.41 -42.78
C VAL A 61 53.29 24.60 -41.51
N ALA A 62 53.15 23.28 -41.64
CA ALA A 62 53.13 22.37 -40.50
C ALA A 62 54.52 22.32 -39.83
N GLY A 63 54.59 22.71 -38.56
CA GLY A 63 55.82 22.78 -37.80
C GLY A 63 56.31 21.41 -37.37
N GLN A 64 57.57 21.11 -37.66
CA GLN A 64 58.23 19.88 -37.27
C GLN A 64 59.52 20.24 -36.56
N VAL A 65 59.81 19.57 -35.44
CA VAL A 65 61.07 19.71 -34.70
C VAL A 65 61.77 18.35 -34.67
N ARG A 66 63.08 18.36 -34.88
CA ARG A 66 63.94 17.18 -34.75
C ARG A 66 65.11 17.49 -33.82
N VAL A 67 65.29 16.66 -32.81
CA VAL A 67 66.36 16.76 -31.83
C VAL A 67 67.22 15.50 -31.87
N TRP A 68 68.52 15.63 -32.06
CA TRP A 68 69.44 14.50 -32.01
C TRP A 68 70.81 14.92 -31.47
N VAL A 69 71.62 13.92 -31.09
CA VAL A 69 72.98 14.15 -30.62
C VAL A 69 73.97 13.52 -31.59
N SER A 70 75.01 14.27 -31.95
CA SER A 70 76.15 13.79 -32.73
C SER A 70 77.44 14.01 -31.93
N GLY A 71 77.97 12.97 -31.29
CA GLY A 71 79.10 13.09 -30.37
C GLY A 71 78.69 13.85 -29.09
N ARG A 72 79.22 15.06 -28.90
CA ARG A 72 78.85 15.97 -27.79
C ARG A 72 78.01 17.17 -28.26
N ASP A 73 77.61 17.18 -29.53
CA ASP A 73 76.85 18.28 -30.12
C ASP A 73 75.35 17.91 -30.11
N LEU A 74 74.53 18.78 -29.54
CA LEU A 74 73.07 18.68 -29.58
C LEU A 74 72.56 19.48 -30.78
N HIS A 75 71.80 18.83 -31.64
CA HIS A 75 71.20 19.41 -32.83
C HIS A 75 69.69 19.55 -32.63
N VAL A 76 69.14 20.70 -32.97
CA VAL A 76 67.70 21.00 -32.96
C VAL A 76 67.32 21.65 -34.27
N ALA A 77 66.68 20.89 -35.15
CA ALA A 77 66.22 21.36 -36.45
C ALA A 77 64.72 21.60 -36.47
N ASN A 78 64.27 22.61 -37.22
CA ASN A 78 62.84 22.90 -37.39
C ASN A 78 62.45 23.36 -38.79
N THR A 79 61.20 23.07 -39.16
CA THR A 79 60.54 23.65 -40.34
C THR A 79 59.95 25.02 -40.01
N GLY A 80 59.71 25.83 -41.04
CA GLY A 80 59.13 27.17 -40.90
C GLY A 80 59.88 28.25 -41.67
N ALA A 81 59.66 29.51 -41.30
CA ALA A 81 60.35 30.65 -41.91
C ALA A 81 61.87 30.58 -41.64
N PRO A 82 62.72 30.83 -42.65
CA PRO A 82 64.16 30.89 -42.46
C PRO A 82 64.56 32.09 -41.59
N LEU A 83 65.81 32.07 -41.10
CA LEU A 83 66.40 33.19 -40.38
C LEU A 83 66.53 34.40 -41.31
N ASP A 84 66.13 35.57 -40.82
CA ASP A 84 66.26 36.85 -41.51
C ASP A 84 67.15 37.83 -40.72
N ARG A 85 67.42 38.99 -41.31
CA ARG A 85 68.28 40.02 -40.71
C ARG A 85 67.73 40.52 -39.38
N ASP A 86 66.43 40.77 -39.31
CA ASP A 86 65.76 41.23 -38.08
C ASP A 86 65.83 40.16 -36.98
N GLY A 87 65.74 38.88 -37.35
CA GLY A 87 65.97 37.75 -36.46
C GLY A 87 67.39 37.75 -35.88
N VAL A 88 68.43 37.94 -36.70
CA VAL A 88 69.82 38.04 -36.19
C VAL A 88 69.99 39.23 -35.26
N HIS A 89 69.41 40.38 -35.61
CA HIS A 89 69.44 41.56 -34.73
C HIS A 89 68.78 41.24 -33.38
N ALA A 90 67.62 40.57 -33.38
CA ALA A 90 66.92 40.15 -32.17
C ALA A 90 67.72 39.13 -31.34
N LEU A 91 68.42 38.19 -31.96
CA LEU A 91 69.30 37.23 -31.27
C LEU A 91 70.49 37.93 -30.58
N THR A 92 70.99 39.02 -31.19
CA THR A 92 72.09 39.82 -30.61
C THR A 92 71.66 40.86 -29.59
N ALA A 93 70.36 41.09 -29.41
CA ALA A 93 69.78 42.11 -28.54
C ALA A 93 69.09 41.52 -27.30
N LEU A 94 69.67 41.68 -26.10
CA LEU A 94 68.97 41.39 -24.84
C LEU A 94 67.93 42.48 -24.57
N ARG A 95 66.66 42.07 -24.40
CA ARG A 95 65.50 42.89 -23.99
C ARG A 95 64.95 43.92 -24.98
N VAL A 96 65.34 43.90 -26.26
CA VAL A 96 64.72 44.75 -27.30
C VAL A 96 64.17 43.88 -28.42
N SER A 97 62.85 43.76 -28.50
CA SER A 97 62.13 43.13 -29.62
C SER A 97 61.31 44.19 -30.35
N ALA A 98 61.31 44.16 -31.68
CA ALA A 98 60.59 45.10 -32.55
C ALA A 98 59.09 44.79 -32.70
N LYS A 99 58.53 43.79 -32.00
CA LYS A 99 57.12 43.38 -32.14
C LYS A 99 56.19 44.26 -31.30
N THR A 100 55.28 44.97 -31.96
CA THR A 100 54.24 45.83 -31.35
C THR A 100 52.91 45.12 -31.05
N SER A 101 52.72 43.87 -31.46
CA SER A 101 51.56 43.04 -31.08
C SER A 101 51.86 41.55 -31.22
N GLY A 102 51.61 40.77 -30.16
CA GLY A 102 51.77 39.31 -30.13
C GLY A 102 52.73 38.81 -29.04
N VAL A 103 52.44 37.63 -28.48
CA VAL A 103 53.30 36.89 -27.54
C VAL A 103 54.68 36.70 -28.19
N GLY A 104 55.74 37.11 -27.49
CA GLY A 104 57.11 37.17 -28.04
C GLY A 104 57.82 38.53 -27.88
N ARG A 105 57.43 39.30 -26.86
CA ARG A 105 57.94 40.66 -26.58
C ARG A 105 59.41 40.71 -26.12
N PHE A 106 60.03 39.57 -25.84
CA PHE A 106 61.38 39.54 -25.31
C PHE A 106 62.17 38.47 -26.07
N GLY A 107 63.24 38.87 -26.77
CA GLY A 107 64.22 37.96 -27.39
C GLY A 107 65.00 37.12 -26.37
N VAL A 108 64.40 36.80 -25.23
CA VAL A 108 64.98 36.02 -24.12
C VAL A 108 64.86 34.52 -24.33
N GLY A 109 63.92 34.03 -25.13
CA GLY A 109 63.72 32.58 -25.32
C GLY A 109 64.96 31.88 -25.90
N PHE A 110 65.66 32.51 -26.84
CA PHE A 110 66.91 31.97 -27.38
C PHE A 110 68.03 31.91 -26.34
N THR A 111 68.01 32.74 -25.30
CA THR A 111 69.05 32.74 -24.26
C THR A 111 69.09 31.43 -23.45
N ALA A 112 68.02 30.62 -23.49
CA ALA A 112 68.01 29.29 -22.88
C ALA A 112 69.14 28.39 -23.40
N VAL A 113 69.56 28.53 -24.66
CA VAL A 113 70.66 27.74 -25.24
C VAL A 113 72.01 28.01 -24.57
N ARG A 114 72.16 29.18 -23.93
CA ARG A 114 73.36 29.54 -23.14
C ARG A 114 73.45 28.81 -21.81
N SER A 115 72.35 28.24 -21.33
CA SER A 115 72.38 27.40 -20.12
C SER A 115 73.10 26.06 -20.35
N VAL A 116 73.32 25.66 -21.61
CA VAL A 116 73.90 24.35 -21.96
C VAL A 116 75.13 24.42 -22.87
N SER A 117 75.38 25.51 -23.60
CA SER A 117 76.57 25.65 -24.47
C SER A 117 77.05 27.10 -24.62
N ASP A 118 78.38 27.27 -24.62
CA ASP A 118 79.10 28.52 -24.96
C ASP A 118 79.41 28.65 -26.46
N GLU A 119 79.14 27.60 -27.25
CA GLU A 119 79.48 27.50 -28.68
C GLU A 119 78.23 27.08 -29.46
N ILE A 120 77.55 28.09 -30.02
CA ILE A 120 76.21 27.95 -30.61
C ILE A 120 76.30 28.27 -32.09
N GLU A 121 75.79 27.39 -32.93
CA GLU A 121 75.68 27.60 -34.37
C GLU A 121 74.23 27.50 -34.79
N PHE A 122 73.75 28.49 -35.55
CA PHE A 122 72.42 28.52 -36.10
C PHE A 122 72.51 28.53 -37.62
N ARG A 123 72.23 27.38 -38.24
CA ARG A 123 72.16 27.20 -39.68
C ARG A 123 70.74 27.46 -40.17
N SER A 124 70.60 28.18 -41.27
CA SER A 124 69.31 28.38 -41.94
C SER A 124 69.47 28.37 -43.45
N THR A 125 68.40 28.06 -44.18
CA THR A 125 68.42 28.01 -45.66
C THR A 125 68.72 29.35 -46.31
N ALA A 126 68.52 30.47 -45.60
CA ALA A 126 68.88 31.83 -46.04
C ALA A 126 70.32 32.25 -45.69
N GLY A 127 71.02 31.48 -44.85
CA GLY A 127 72.36 31.77 -44.32
C GLY A 127 72.47 31.43 -42.84
N GLY A 128 73.66 31.11 -42.34
CA GLY A 128 73.89 30.75 -40.94
C GLY A 128 74.64 31.80 -40.14
N VAL A 129 74.57 31.68 -38.81
CA VAL A 129 75.34 32.47 -37.85
C VAL A 129 75.93 31.59 -36.74
N ARG A 130 77.01 32.05 -36.11
CA ARG A 130 77.65 31.40 -34.96
C ARG A 130 77.89 32.40 -33.84
N PHE A 131 77.65 31.97 -32.61
CA PHE A 131 78.05 32.64 -31.38
C PHE A 131 79.10 31.77 -30.68
N SER A 132 80.16 32.38 -30.17
CA SER A 132 81.30 31.66 -29.60
C SER A 132 81.89 32.41 -28.43
N GLY A 133 81.87 31.79 -27.25
CA GLY A 133 82.53 32.32 -26.06
C GLY A 133 84.04 32.42 -26.23
N ALA A 134 84.67 31.45 -26.92
CA ALA A 134 86.09 31.49 -27.22
C ALA A 134 86.46 32.67 -28.14
N ARG A 135 85.70 32.88 -29.24
CA ARG A 135 85.94 34.01 -30.15
C ARG A 135 85.62 35.35 -29.50
N THR A 136 84.56 35.43 -28.70
CA THR A 136 84.21 36.65 -27.95
C THR A 136 85.36 37.05 -27.03
N ARG A 137 85.94 36.09 -26.29
CA ARG A 137 87.12 36.33 -25.45
C ARG A 137 88.34 36.79 -26.26
N SER A 138 88.59 36.21 -27.43
CA SER A 138 89.67 36.66 -28.32
C SER A 138 89.46 38.11 -28.75
N VAL A 139 88.26 38.46 -29.22
CA VAL A 139 87.94 39.82 -29.68
C VAL A 139 88.06 40.85 -28.54
N LEU A 140 87.60 40.52 -27.33
CA LEU A 140 87.80 41.39 -26.16
C LEU A 140 89.28 41.58 -25.85
N THR A 141 90.07 40.51 -25.91
CA THR A 141 91.53 40.55 -25.68
C THR A 141 92.24 41.42 -26.72
N ASP A 142 91.91 41.22 -28.00
CA ASP A 142 92.48 41.96 -29.13
C ASP A 142 92.12 43.46 -29.07
N ALA A 143 90.93 43.78 -28.54
CA ALA A 143 90.48 45.16 -28.31
C ALA A 143 91.00 45.78 -27.00
N GLY A 144 91.80 45.06 -26.19
CA GLY A 144 92.33 45.54 -24.92
C GLY A 144 91.31 45.65 -23.78
N LEU A 145 90.18 44.96 -23.88
CA LEU A 145 89.11 44.96 -22.88
C LEU A 145 89.25 43.77 -21.91
N ASN A 146 89.08 44.01 -20.62
CA ASN A 146 89.08 42.95 -19.61
C ASN A 146 87.74 42.19 -19.62
N VAL A 147 87.81 40.86 -19.48
CA VAL A 147 86.63 40.02 -19.32
C VAL A 147 85.97 40.28 -17.96
N PRO A 148 84.66 40.60 -17.89
CA PRO A 148 83.95 40.78 -16.63
C PRO A 148 83.91 39.51 -15.75
N ASP A 149 83.79 39.69 -14.43
CA ASP A 149 83.64 38.56 -13.47
C ASP A 149 82.41 37.68 -13.76
N ALA A 150 81.36 38.26 -14.35
CA ALA A 150 80.15 37.55 -14.76
C ALA A 150 80.34 36.63 -15.99
N GLY A 151 81.50 36.70 -16.67
CA GLY A 151 81.81 35.93 -17.88
C GLY A 151 81.79 36.76 -19.17
N VAL A 152 81.82 36.09 -20.31
CA VAL A 152 81.73 36.72 -21.65
C VAL A 152 80.28 36.74 -22.14
N PRO A 153 79.78 37.86 -22.70
CA PRO A 153 78.43 37.92 -23.27
C PRO A 153 78.42 37.30 -24.68
N VAL A 154 78.22 35.99 -24.74
CA VAL A 154 78.38 35.17 -25.96
C VAL A 154 77.38 35.56 -27.03
N LEU A 155 76.14 35.89 -26.66
CA LEU A 155 75.08 36.19 -27.62
C LEU A 155 75.18 37.58 -28.24
N ARG A 156 76.18 38.39 -27.86
CA ARG A 156 76.33 39.77 -28.34
C ARG A 156 77.21 39.92 -29.56
N LEU A 157 78.12 38.97 -29.79
CA LEU A 157 78.97 38.94 -30.97
C LEU A 157 78.62 37.73 -31.84
N VAL A 158 78.34 38.01 -33.11
CA VAL A 158 77.85 37.02 -34.07
C VAL A 158 78.76 36.94 -35.29
N TRP A 159 79.08 35.73 -35.76
CA TRP A 159 79.88 35.48 -36.96
C TRP A 159 79.04 34.77 -38.03
N PRO A 160 79.34 34.93 -39.33
CA PRO A 160 78.63 34.18 -40.36
C PRO A 160 79.00 32.70 -40.32
N ALA A 161 78.05 31.84 -40.69
CA ALA A 161 78.24 30.40 -40.91
C ALA A 161 77.65 30.01 -42.28
N GLU A 162 78.36 29.15 -43.02
CA GLU A 162 78.00 28.78 -44.40
C GLU A 162 77.31 27.42 -44.52
N GLU A 163 77.40 26.58 -43.49
CA GLU A 163 76.85 25.23 -43.52
C GLU A 163 75.31 25.28 -43.49
N PRO A 164 74.61 24.57 -44.41
CA PRO A 164 73.16 24.55 -44.45
C PRO A 164 72.58 23.68 -43.31
N PRO A 165 71.31 23.89 -42.93
CA PRO A 165 70.65 23.03 -41.95
C PRO A 165 70.48 21.60 -42.51
N ALA A 166 70.20 20.65 -41.61
CA ALA A 166 69.83 19.28 -41.97
C ALA A 166 68.73 19.23 -43.06
N VAL A 167 68.87 18.27 -43.98
CA VAL A 167 67.96 18.10 -45.13
C VAL A 167 66.51 17.97 -44.65
N GLY A 168 65.60 18.73 -45.27
CA GLY A 168 64.18 18.75 -44.92
C GLY A 168 63.78 19.82 -43.90
N PHE A 169 64.73 20.52 -43.28
CA PHE A 169 64.48 21.58 -42.30
C PHE A 169 64.91 22.96 -42.82
N SER A 170 64.21 24.01 -42.37
CA SER A 170 64.52 25.39 -42.72
C SER A 170 65.64 25.99 -41.86
N SER A 171 65.82 25.42 -40.66
CA SER A 171 66.63 25.94 -39.57
C SER A 171 67.20 24.78 -38.74
N GLU A 172 68.43 24.92 -38.24
CA GLU A 172 69.11 23.96 -37.37
C GLU A 172 70.00 24.71 -36.38
N ILE A 173 69.76 24.53 -35.08
CA ILE A 173 70.57 25.05 -33.99
C ILE A 173 71.44 23.92 -33.45
N ILE A 174 72.74 24.17 -33.33
CA ILE A 174 73.74 23.22 -32.86
C ILE A 174 74.40 23.80 -31.63
N LEU A 175 74.26 23.10 -30.52
CA LEU A 175 74.85 23.43 -29.23
C LEU A 175 76.02 22.48 -29.02
N ARG A 176 77.24 23.00 -29.03
CA ARG A 176 78.45 22.18 -28.98
C ARG A 176 78.87 21.91 -27.55
N ASP A 177 79.52 20.77 -27.35
CA ASP A 177 80.09 20.35 -26.06
C ASP A 177 79.08 20.28 -24.89
N VAL A 178 77.87 19.79 -25.16
CA VAL A 178 76.77 19.69 -24.19
C VAL A 178 76.90 18.44 -23.32
N GLU A 179 76.49 18.52 -22.05
CA GLU A 179 76.28 17.37 -21.19
C GLU A 179 75.00 16.62 -21.59
N VAL A 180 75.16 15.48 -22.27
CA VAL A 180 74.05 14.76 -22.92
C VAL A 180 73.26 13.83 -21.98
N ALA A 181 73.87 13.37 -20.88
CA ALA A 181 73.28 12.34 -20.02
C ALA A 181 71.90 12.77 -19.48
N GLY A 182 70.85 12.01 -19.80
CA GLY A 182 69.47 12.28 -19.39
C GLY A 182 68.77 13.46 -20.09
N LEU A 183 69.48 14.23 -20.93
CA LEU A 183 68.91 15.41 -21.59
C LEU A 183 67.80 15.03 -22.59
N LEU A 184 68.05 14.03 -23.45
CA LEU A 184 67.05 13.57 -24.41
C LEU A 184 65.84 12.93 -23.72
N ASP A 185 66.03 12.27 -22.58
CA ASP A 185 64.92 11.68 -21.81
C ASP A 185 64.03 12.77 -21.19
N ALA A 186 64.62 13.84 -20.66
CA ALA A 186 63.86 15.01 -20.20
C ALA A 186 63.08 15.68 -21.35
N MET A 187 63.73 15.84 -22.50
CA MET A 187 63.09 16.38 -23.71
C MET A 187 61.92 15.50 -24.19
N ARG A 188 62.06 14.17 -24.14
CA ARG A 188 60.97 13.23 -24.48
C ARG A 188 59.77 13.38 -23.56
N ALA A 189 60.00 13.57 -22.27
CA ALA A 189 58.92 13.75 -21.29
C ALA A 189 58.09 15.02 -21.56
N GLU A 190 58.71 16.08 -22.09
CA GLU A 190 58.04 17.35 -22.45
C GLU A 190 57.36 17.33 -23.83
N ALA A 191 57.78 16.44 -24.73
CA ALA A 191 57.38 16.50 -26.14
C ALA A 191 55.86 16.37 -26.36
N ILE A 192 55.18 15.55 -25.55
CA ILE A 192 53.72 15.38 -25.60
C ILE A 192 53.03 16.69 -25.20
N ASP A 193 53.42 17.28 -24.06
CA ASP A 193 52.86 18.54 -23.58
C ASP A 193 53.06 19.67 -24.61
N LEU A 194 54.25 19.75 -25.21
CA LEU A 194 54.54 20.76 -26.24
C LEU A 194 53.70 20.59 -27.50
N LEU A 195 53.39 19.36 -27.92
CA LEU A 195 52.48 19.11 -29.04
C LEU A 195 51.03 19.53 -28.70
N LEU A 196 50.60 19.46 -27.43
CA LEU A 196 49.29 19.97 -27.02
C LEU A 196 49.27 21.51 -26.93
N GLU A 197 50.35 22.09 -26.41
CA GLU A 197 50.54 23.53 -26.16
C GLU A 197 50.69 24.35 -27.44
N LEU A 198 51.52 23.87 -28.37
CA LEU A 198 51.96 24.63 -29.54
C LEU A 198 51.19 24.17 -30.78
N GLU A 199 50.17 24.94 -31.14
CA GLU A 199 49.25 24.61 -32.24
C GLU A 199 49.95 24.49 -33.60
N SER A 200 50.98 25.28 -33.87
CA SER A 200 51.69 25.20 -35.15
C SER A 200 52.61 23.98 -35.28
N LEU A 201 52.91 23.28 -34.18
CA LEU A 201 53.72 22.05 -34.21
C LEU A 201 52.83 20.82 -34.41
N VAL A 202 53.18 20.02 -35.42
CA VAL A 202 52.49 18.75 -35.72
C VAL A 202 53.33 17.53 -35.37
N SER A 203 54.66 17.67 -35.25
CA SER A 203 55.53 16.54 -34.87
C SER A 203 56.80 16.97 -34.17
N ILE A 204 57.22 16.18 -33.18
CA ILE A 204 58.51 16.30 -32.49
C ILE A 204 59.21 14.93 -32.57
N GLU A 205 60.43 14.91 -33.11
CA GLU A 205 61.30 13.74 -33.17
C GLU A 205 62.50 13.95 -32.23
N ILE A 206 62.72 13.03 -31.28
CA ILE A 206 63.84 13.08 -30.33
C ILE A 206 64.61 11.76 -30.39
N GLY A 207 65.83 11.80 -30.91
CA GLY A 207 66.59 10.60 -31.22
C GLY A 207 65.91 9.79 -32.32
N GLU A 208 65.45 8.59 -31.97
CA GLU A 208 64.69 7.71 -32.88
C GLU A 208 63.17 7.78 -32.65
N ASP A 209 62.73 8.47 -31.58
CA ASP A 209 61.33 8.51 -31.17
C ASP A 209 60.63 9.69 -31.85
N ARG A 210 59.66 9.39 -32.70
CA ARG A 210 58.83 10.40 -33.38
C ARG A 210 57.42 10.40 -32.79
N LEU A 211 57.00 11.58 -32.35
CA LEU A 211 55.63 11.85 -31.90
C LEU A 211 54.95 12.76 -32.90
N ASP A 212 53.82 12.32 -33.42
CA ASP A 212 52.96 13.09 -34.32
C ASP A 212 51.65 13.43 -33.60
N ARG A 213 51.16 14.65 -33.81
CA ARG A 213 49.84 15.09 -33.36
C ARG A 213 48.85 14.99 -34.51
N THR A 214 47.76 14.28 -34.28
CA THR A 214 46.60 14.26 -35.18
C THR A 214 45.39 14.89 -34.49
N ILE A 215 44.54 15.54 -35.28
CA ILE A 215 43.31 16.19 -34.81
C ILE A 215 42.19 15.77 -35.76
N GLU A 216 41.11 15.23 -35.22
CA GLU A 216 39.94 14.76 -35.97
C GLU A 216 38.63 15.30 -35.34
N GLY A 217 37.59 15.49 -36.14
CA GLY A 217 36.26 15.95 -35.69
C GLY A 217 36.00 17.45 -35.89
N GLU A 218 34.77 17.87 -35.64
CA GLU A 218 34.31 19.27 -35.67
C GLU A 218 33.65 19.63 -34.33
N GLY A 219 33.97 20.81 -33.78
CA GLY A 219 33.46 21.27 -32.49
C GLY A 219 34.17 20.64 -31.29
N LEU A 220 33.84 19.39 -30.96
CA LEU A 220 34.57 18.58 -29.98
C LEU A 220 35.56 17.67 -30.73
N GLU A 221 36.82 18.08 -30.75
CA GLU A 221 37.88 17.46 -31.55
C GLU A 221 38.59 16.36 -30.75
N SER A 222 38.95 15.24 -31.38
CA SER A 222 39.86 14.25 -30.81
C SER A 222 41.29 14.62 -31.20
N VAL A 223 42.14 14.89 -30.21
CA VAL A 223 43.56 15.16 -30.36
C VAL A 223 44.33 13.93 -29.91
N LYS A 224 45.19 13.37 -30.78
CA LYS A 224 46.02 12.20 -30.44
C LYS A 224 47.49 12.50 -30.60
N VAL A 225 48.28 12.09 -29.61
CA VAL A 225 49.75 12.16 -29.62
C VAL A 225 50.28 10.81 -29.14
N GLY A 226 50.86 10.03 -30.06
CA GLY A 226 51.17 8.63 -29.79
C GLY A 226 49.91 7.84 -29.44
N ASP A 227 49.95 7.08 -28.34
CA ASP A 227 48.81 6.28 -27.85
C ASP A 227 47.85 7.06 -26.93
N LEU A 228 48.11 8.34 -26.71
CA LEU A 228 47.32 9.19 -25.83
C LEU A 228 46.29 9.99 -26.63
N GLU A 229 45.09 10.13 -26.07
CA GLU A 229 43.97 10.84 -26.67
C GLU A 229 43.39 11.87 -25.70
N TRP A 230 43.00 13.03 -26.24
CA TRP A 230 42.26 14.08 -25.54
C TRP A 230 41.07 14.50 -26.37
N TRP A 231 39.97 14.87 -25.72
CA TRP A 231 38.91 15.66 -26.36
C TRP A 231 39.17 17.14 -26.13
N GLN A 232 39.29 17.88 -27.22
CA GLN A 232 39.56 19.31 -27.25
C GLN A 232 38.29 20.08 -27.60
N PHE A 233 38.01 21.15 -26.85
CA PHE A 233 37.01 22.16 -27.19
C PHE A 233 37.66 23.54 -27.22
N ARG A 234 37.33 24.33 -28.24
CA ARG A 234 37.88 25.67 -28.44
C ARG A 234 36.85 26.74 -28.08
N THR A 235 37.26 27.67 -27.24
CA THR A 235 36.54 28.90 -26.90
C THR A 235 37.29 30.11 -27.47
N ALA A 236 36.74 31.32 -27.33
CA ALA A 236 37.37 32.54 -27.84
C ALA A 236 38.76 32.82 -27.22
N HIS A 237 38.98 32.40 -25.97
CA HIS A 237 40.18 32.74 -25.20
C HIS A 237 40.95 31.52 -24.65
N ALA A 238 40.44 30.31 -24.87
CA ALA A 238 41.05 29.09 -24.35
C ALA A 238 40.77 27.84 -25.19
N ARG A 239 41.71 26.90 -25.15
CA ARG A 239 41.53 25.51 -25.57
C ARG A 239 41.47 24.65 -24.32
N TRP A 240 40.41 23.86 -24.22
CA TRP A 240 40.18 22.94 -23.13
C TRP A 240 40.41 21.53 -23.61
N LEU A 241 41.28 20.78 -22.93
CA LEU A 241 41.59 19.40 -23.30
C LEU A 241 41.27 18.47 -22.13
N VAL A 242 40.53 17.40 -22.40
CA VAL A 242 40.16 16.40 -21.40
C VAL A 242 40.76 15.06 -21.82
N PRO A 243 41.65 14.44 -21.03
CA PRO A 243 42.24 13.15 -21.37
C PRO A 243 41.16 12.07 -21.52
N VAL A 244 41.33 11.17 -22.49
CA VAL A 244 40.41 10.08 -22.77
C VAL A 244 41.12 8.76 -22.64
N SER A 245 40.52 7.82 -21.91
CA SER A 245 41.01 6.44 -21.81
C SER A 245 39.86 5.49 -22.14
N GLY A 246 40.02 4.67 -23.18
CA GLY A 246 38.98 3.74 -23.64
C GLY A 246 37.65 4.42 -24.00
N GLY A 247 37.69 5.62 -24.58
CA GLY A 247 36.48 6.40 -24.91
C GLY A 247 35.78 7.06 -23.71
N VAL A 248 36.41 7.05 -22.54
CA VAL A 248 35.90 7.65 -21.31
C VAL A 248 36.76 8.86 -20.91
N PRO A 249 36.18 10.06 -20.76
CA PRO A 249 36.91 11.23 -20.29
C PRO A 249 37.32 11.06 -18.82
N THR A 250 38.60 11.34 -18.56
CA THR A 250 39.25 11.25 -17.25
C THR A 250 39.47 12.65 -16.72
N VAL A 251 39.01 12.89 -15.49
CA VAL A 251 39.13 14.20 -14.84
C VAL A 251 40.59 14.49 -14.53
N VAL A 252 41.04 15.69 -14.89
CA VAL A 252 42.34 16.21 -14.48
C VAL A 252 42.23 16.66 -13.01
N ALA A 253 43.02 16.04 -12.13
CA ALA A 253 42.97 16.36 -10.69
C ALA A 253 43.94 17.49 -10.29
N SER A 254 45.02 17.65 -11.06
CA SER A 254 46.10 18.61 -10.85
C SER A 254 46.66 18.97 -12.21
N ASP A 255 46.85 20.25 -12.50
CA ASP A 255 47.68 20.68 -13.62
C ASP A 255 48.11 22.13 -13.43
N VAL A 256 48.65 22.76 -14.47
CA VAL A 256 49.01 24.18 -14.51
C VAL A 256 48.34 24.92 -15.67
N LEU A 257 48.20 26.24 -15.53
CA LEU A 257 47.80 27.12 -16.63
C LEU A 257 48.87 27.10 -17.73
N ARG A 258 48.46 26.93 -19.00
CA ARG A 258 49.35 27.05 -20.17
C ARG A 258 49.02 28.32 -20.95
N ALA A 259 50.04 29.13 -21.27
CA ALA A 259 49.85 30.40 -22.00
C ALA A 259 51.08 30.83 -22.86
N PRO A 260 51.31 30.19 -24.03
CA PRO A 260 50.72 28.93 -24.49
C PRO A 260 51.44 27.70 -23.89
N THR A 261 52.60 27.88 -23.27
CA THR A 261 53.36 26.81 -22.60
C THR A 261 53.10 26.79 -21.09
N ARG A 262 53.47 25.70 -20.42
CA ARG A 262 53.31 25.56 -18.96
C ARG A 262 53.86 26.75 -18.17
N SER A 263 53.12 27.11 -17.12
CA SER A 263 53.48 28.09 -16.09
C SER A 263 53.55 27.44 -14.71
N ASP A 264 53.88 28.22 -13.68
CA ASP A 264 53.89 27.81 -12.27
C ASP A 264 52.50 28.05 -11.59
N GLU A 265 51.47 28.45 -12.35
CA GLU A 265 50.10 28.63 -11.82
C GLU A 265 49.36 27.28 -11.75
N GLU A 266 49.36 26.66 -10.56
CA GLU A 266 48.64 25.40 -10.33
C GLU A 266 47.13 25.57 -10.42
N LEU A 267 46.46 24.60 -11.05
CA LEU A 267 45.02 24.53 -11.27
C LEU A 267 44.43 23.22 -10.73
N SER A 268 43.18 23.31 -10.27
CA SER A 268 42.35 22.18 -9.83
C SER A 268 41.18 21.89 -10.77
N LEU A 269 41.24 22.41 -12.00
CA LEU A 269 40.20 22.27 -13.01
C LEU A 269 40.16 20.85 -13.61
N PRO A 270 38.97 20.35 -13.99
CA PRO A 270 38.80 18.98 -14.49
C PRO A 270 39.35 18.74 -15.91
N ALA A 271 39.99 19.75 -16.51
CA ALA A 271 40.53 19.76 -17.86
C ALA A 271 41.86 20.52 -17.89
N LEU A 272 42.73 20.18 -18.85
CA LEU A 272 43.88 21.00 -19.19
C LEU A 272 43.40 22.27 -19.91
N VAL A 273 44.04 23.41 -19.63
CA VAL A 273 43.69 24.69 -20.25
C VAL A 273 44.91 25.35 -20.88
N VAL A 274 44.80 25.63 -22.18
CA VAL A 274 45.75 26.48 -22.92
C VAL A 274 45.03 27.77 -23.26
N ALA A 275 45.40 28.87 -22.61
CA ALA A 275 44.68 30.14 -22.66
C ALA A 275 45.55 31.28 -23.20
N ASP A 276 44.88 32.28 -23.81
CA ASP A 276 45.52 33.54 -24.19
C ASP A 276 45.55 34.48 -22.97
N VAL A 277 46.60 34.34 -22.15
CA VAL A 277 46.80 35.12 -20.92
C VAL A 277 48.15 35.83 -20.95
N GLN A 278 48.15 37.08 -20.47
CA GLN A 278 49.39 37.86 -20.36
C GLN A 278 50.27 37.32 -19.22
N MET A 279 51.48 36.87 -19.58
CA MET A 279 52.46 36.32 -18.64
C MET A 279 53.55 37.33 -18.28
N GLN A 280 54.18 37.13 -17.12
CA GLN A 280 55.41 37.84 -16.72
C GLN A 280 56.57 37.51 -17.69
N PRO A 281 57.66 38.32 -17.72
CA PRO A 281 58.75 38.12 -18.69
C PRO A 281 59.43 36.74 -18.65
N ASP A 282 59.47 36.08 -17.49
CA ASP A 282 59.99 34.71 -17.32
C ASP A 282 58.99 33.61 -17.73
N ARG A 283 57.75 34.00 -18.08
CA ARG A 283 56.63 33.14 -18.45
C ARG A 283 56.30 32.07 -17.40
N ARG A 284 56.63 32.31 -16.12
CA ARG A 284 56.33 31.40 -15.01
C ARG A 284 55.06 31.81 -14.26
N ARG A 285 54.76 33.10 -14.20
CA ARG A 285 53.59 33.64 -13.50
C ARG A 285 52.73 34.51 -14.41
N VAL A 286 51.45 34.60 -14.09
CA VAL A 286 50.53 35.53 -14.75
C VAL A 286 50.89 36.97 -14.38
N LEU A 287 50.75 37.89 -15.34
CA LEU A 287 50.95 39.31 -15.11
C LEU A 287 49.85 39.85 -14.18
N PRO A 288 50.18 40.59 -13.10
CA PRO A 288 49.16 41.20 -12.25
C PRO A 288 48.20 42.07 -13.05
N GLY A 289 46.89 41.85 -12.88
CA GLY A 289 45.83 42.56 -13.62
C GLY A 289 45.45 41.95 -14.97
N ALA A 290 45.99 40.79 -15.35
CA ALA A 290 45.54 40.07 -16.54
C ALA A 290 44.04 39.72 -16.48
N HIS A 291 43.36 39.75 -17.63
CA HIS A 291 41.92 39.50 -17.75
C HIS A 291 41.55 38.01 -17.69
N LEU A 292 41.83 37.35 -16.56
CA LEU A 292 41.64 35.91 -16.36
C LEU A 292 40.18 35.45 -16.52
N LEU A 293 39.21 36.29 -16.17
CA LEU A 293 37.79 35.91 -16.23
C LEU A 293 37.33 35.52 -17.64
N ARG A 294 37.94 36.10 -18.68
CA ARG A 294 37.59 35.81 -20.08
C ARG A 294 37.94 34.40 -20.51
N VAL A 295 38.88 33.75 -19.82
CA VAL A 295 39.29 32.36 -20.10
C VAL A 295 38.13 31.39 -19.89
N ALA A 296 37.25 31.67 -18.93
CA ALA A 296 36.10 30.84 -18.62
C ALA A 296 34.93 31.01 -19.61
N GLU A 297 34.92 32.08 -20.40
CA GLU A 297 33.82 32.38 -21.33
C GLU A 297 33.66 31.24 -22.38
N GLY A 298 32.48 30.64 -22.43
CA GLY A 298 32.17 29.51 -23.31
C GLY A 298 32.38 28.14 -22.67
N TYR A 299 32.72 28.07 -21.37
CA TYR A 299 32.82 26.81 -20.65
C TYR A 299 31.48 26.05 -20.59
N GLY A 300 30.36 26.78 -20.48
CA GLY A 300 29.03 26.15 -20.51
C GLY A 300 28.73 25.42 -21.83
N GLU A 301 29.18 26.00 -22.95
CA GLU A 301 29.07 25.40 -24.29
C GLU A 301 29.98 24.19 -24.44
N MET A 302 31.19 24.25 -23.86
CA MET A 302 32.08 23.09 -23.77
C MET A 302 31.39 21.93 -23.06
N ILE A 303 30.79 22.16 -21.88
CA ILE A 303 30.09 21.08 -21.17
C ILE A 303 28.96 20.51 -22.05
N ALA A 304 28.19 21.35 -22.73
CA ALA A 304 27.11 20.93 -23.61
C ALA A 304 27.58 20.06 -24.79
N ALA A 305 28.78 20.32 -25.33
CA ALA A 305 29.34 19.57 -26.45
C ALA A 305 29.76 18.13 -26.08
N PHE A 306 30.04 17.84 -24.80
CA PHE A 306 30.38 16.49 -24.36
C PHE A 306 29.14 15.58 -24.32
N PRO A 307 29.32 14.24 -24.47
CA PRO A 307 28.23 13.28 -24.29
C PRO A 307 27.55 13.44 -22.92
N ALA A 308 26.21 13.47 -22.91
CA ALA A 308 25.36 13.75 -21.74
C ALA A 308 25.81 13.04 -20.44
N ARG A 309 26.14 11.75 -20.52
CA ARG A 309 26.58 10.90 -19.39
C ARG A 309 27.91 11.32 -18.74
N PHE A 310 28.70 12.18 -19.38
CA PHE A 310 30.00 12.62 -18.89
C PHE A 310 30.04 14.09 -18.46
N ARG A 311 29.03 14.88 -18.78
CA ARG A 311 29.01 16.34 -18.57
C ARG A 311 29.25 16.76 -17.12
N THR A 312 28.67 16.05 -16.16
CA THR A 312 28.86 16.31 -14.72
C THR A 312 30.30 16.13 -14.24
N ARG A 313 31.14 15.37 -14.95
CA ARG A 313 32.56 15.21 -14.62
C ARG A 313 33.39 16.46 -14.91
N LEU A 314 32.86 17.34 -15.75
CA LEU A 314 33.49 18.61 -16.12
C LEU A 314 33.10 19.74 -15.17
N VAL A 315 32.26 19.48 -14.16
CA VAL A 315 31.91 20.49 -13.15
C VAL A 315 32.99 20.52 -12.06
N PRO A 316 33.61 21.68 -11.78
CA PRO A 316 34.60 21.80 -10.69
C PRO A 316 33.96 21.63 -9.30
N VAL A 317 34.11 20.47 -8.67
CA VAL A 317 33.52 20.18 -7.35
C VAL A 317 34.16 21.06 -6.25
N PRO A 318 33.39 21.65 -5.30
CA PRO A 318 33.89 22.47 -4.17
C PRO A 318 35.19 21.97 -3.54
N GLY A 319 36.20 22.84 -3.43
CA GLY A 319 37.53 22.52 -2.90
C GLY A 319 38.40 23.76 -2.69
N PHE A 320 39.53 23.59 -2.00
CA PHE A 320 40.49 24.68 -1.80
C PHE A 320 41.22 25.00 -3.11
N PRO A 321 41.31 26.28 -3.51
CA PRO A 321 42.04 26.67 -4.70
C PRO A 321 43.54 26.41 -4.50
N ARG A 322 44.21 25.96 -5.56
CA ARG A 322 45.67 25.67 -5.53
C ARG A 322 46.53 26.91 -5.78
N SER A 323 45.96 27.92 -6.42
CA SER A 323 46.56 29.23 -6.64
C SER A 323 45.49 30.32 -6.65
N GLU A 324 45.89 31.59 -6.63
CA GLU A 324 44.93 32.71 -6.80
C GLU A 324 44.23 32.64 -8.16
N VAL A 325 44.97 32.30 -9.21
CA VAL A 325 44.46 32.09 -10.57
C VAL A 325 43.42 30.97 -10.60
N ASP A 326 43.69 29.85 -9.94
CA ASP A 326 42.76 28.72 -9.83
C ASP A 326 41.45 29.15 -9.16
N GLY A 327 41.52 29.87 -8.05
CA GLY A 327 40.33 30.38 -7.34
C GLY A 327 39.44 31.24 -8.24
N ILE A 328 40.05 32.20 -8.95
CA ILE A 328 39.34 33.12 -9.86
C ILE A 328 38.68 32.35 -11.01
N LEU A 329 39.43 31.47 -11.70
CA LEU A 329 38.92 30.73 -12.85
C LEU A 329 37.82 29.76 -12.44
N ARG A 330 38.03 29.01 -11.37
CA ARG A 330 37.08 28.04 -10.84
C ARG A 330 35.75 28.67 -10.45
N GLU A 331 35.80 29.82 -9.76
CA GLU A 331 34.58 30.55 -9.39
C GLU A 331 33.82 31.04 -10.63
N GLN A 332 34.52 31.60 -11.61
CA GLN A 332 33.90 32.06 -12.86
C GLN A 332 33.31 30.90 -13.67
N ILE A 333 34.03 29.79 -13.80
CA ILE A 333 33.57 28.57 -14.49
C ILE A 333 32.29 28.04 -13.84
N LEU A 334 32.25 27.99 -12.50
CA LEU A 334 31.05 27.56 -11.79
C LEU A 334 29.88 28.52 -12.04
N ARG A 335 30.09 29.84 -11.91
CA ARG A 335 29.06 30.86 -12.18
C ARG A 335 28.49 30.71 -13.60
N GLU A 336 29.33 30.48 -14.60
CA GLU A 336 28.87 30.24 -15.97
C GLU A 336 28.10 28.92 -16.08
N SER A 337 28.66 27.83 -15.53
CA SER A 337 28.06 26.49 -15.56
C SER A 337 26.67 26.43 -14.94
N VAL A 338 26.41 27.22 -13.89
CA VAL A 338 25.09 27.36 -13.23
C VAL A 338 24.02 27.95 -14.17
N SER A 339 24.43 28.81 -15.10
CA SER A 339 23.55 29.59 -15.98
C SER A 339 23.44 29.08 -17.42
N ALA A 340 24.39 28.24 -17.84
CA ALA A 340 24.44 27.67 -19.18
C ALA A 340 23.50 26.46 -19.34
N ARG A 341 22.97 26.27 -20.56
CA ARG A 341 22.04 25.18 -20.88
C ARG A 341 22.78 23.92 -21.35
N TRP A 342 23.08 23.00 -20.44
CA TRP A 342 23.82 21.76 -20.75
C TRP A 342 23.33 20.50 -20.01
N LEU A 343 22.49 20.64 -18.98
CA LEU A 343 22.12 19.55 -18.08
C LEU A 343 20.96 18.71 -18.64
N PRO A 344 21.13 17.41 -18.93
CA PRO A 344 20.05 16.60 -19.49
C PRO A 344 18.81 16.49 -18.60
N SER A 345 17.63 16.80 -19.14
CA SER A 345 16.32 16.57 -18.50
C SER A 345 15.78 15.16 -18.77
N VAL A 346 14.70 14.81 -18.08
CA VAL A 346 13.85 13.64 -18.39
C VAL A 346 13.20 13.71 -19.78
N THR A 347 13.00 14.91 -20.34
CA THR A 347 12.41 15.10 -21.69
C THR A 347 13.43 14.93 -22.82
N GLY A 348 14.72 14.83 -22.50
CA GLY A 348 15.82 14.80 -23.47
C GLY A 348 16.37 16.18 -23.85
N GLU A 349 15.69 17.28 -23.50
CA GLU A 349 16.23 18.63 -23.67
C GLU A 349 17.28 18.96 -22.60
N ASN A 350 18.19 19.88 -22.93
CA ASN A 350 19.14 20.43 -21.95
C ASN A 350 18.48 21.54 -21.13
N LEU A 351 18.67 21.48 -19.82
CA LEU A 351 18.23 22.44 -18.80
C LEU A 351 19.37 23.38 -18.40
N ILE A 352 18.96 24.48 -17.78
CA ILE A 352 19.85 25.37 -17.03
C ILE A 352 19.91 24.86 -15.59
N PRO A 353 21.10 24.50 -15.04
CA PRO A 353 21.22 23.91 -13.72
C PRO A 353 20.50 24.65 -12.58
N SER A 354 20.64 25.98 -12.50
CA SER A 354 19.96 26.81 -11.48
C SER A 354 18.43 26.80 -11.52
N ARG A 355 17.82 26.27 -12.58
CA ARG A 355 16.37 26.13 -12.74
C ARG A 355 15.92 24.67 -12.73
N ALA A 356 16.86 23.74 -12.67
CA ALA A 356 16.58 22.32 -12.73
C ALA A 356 16.33 21.75 -11.33
N MET A 357 15.52 20.70 -11.28
CA MET A 357 15.26 19.93 -10.07
C MET A 357 15.81 18.52 -10.23
N VAL A 358 16.31 17.93 -9.14
CA VAL A 358 16.70 16.52 -9.13
C VAL A 358 15.96 15.80 -8.01
N LEU A 359 15.30 14.69 -8.37
CA LEU A 359 14.75 13.72 -7.42
C LEU A 359 15.79 12.60 -7.25
N PRO A 360 16.46 12.47 -6.10
CA PRO A 360 17.44 11.41 -5.89
C PRO A 360 16.83 10.03 -6.06
N GLY A 361 17.51 9.15 -6.79
CA GLY A 361 17.03 7.78 -7.04
C GLY A 361 15.96 7.66 -8.12
N LEU A 362 15.61 8.75 -8.82
CA LEU A 362 14.68 8.74 -9.96
C LEU A 362 15.03 7.61 -10.95
N THR A 363 14.05 6.75 -11.24
CA THR A 363 14.12 5.69 -12.26
C THR A 363 13.70 6.22 -13.63
N GLU A 364 14.03 5.50 -14.71
CA GLU A 364 13.61 5.88 -16.07
C GLU A 364 12.07 5.92 -16.20
N GLU A 365 11.38 4.88 -15.70
CA GLU A 365 9.92 4.78 -15.70
C GLU A 365 9.23 5.94 -14.96
N LEU A 366 9.70 6.27 -13.74
CA LEU A 366 9.17 7.41 -12.99
C LEU A 366 9.49 8.74 -13.70
N GLY A 367 10.68 8.84 -14.30
CA GLY A 367 11.08 10.00 -15.09
C GLY A 367 10.17 10.25 -16.29
N GLU A 368 9.79 9.19 -17.01
CA GLU A 368 8.87 9.27 -18.16
C GLU A 368 7.46 9.72 -17.72
N LEU A 369 6.92 9.17 -16.62
CA LEU A 369 5.61 9.59 -16.11
C LEU A 369 5.58 11.05 -15.66
N LEU A 370 6.69 11.52 -15.08
CA LEU A 370 6.84 12.88 -14.57
C LEU A 370 7.26 13.89 -15.65
N ALA A 371 7.72 13.46 -16.83
CA ALA A 371 8.26 14.33 -17.87
C ALA A 371 7.24 15.39 -18.35
N ASP A 372 5.98 14.97 -18.52
CA ASP A 372 4.89 15.86 -18.96
C ASP A 372 4.44 16.85 -17.88
N VAL A 373 4.76 16.55 -16.62
CA VAL A 373 4.34 17.33 -15.45
C VAL A 373 5.45 18.28 -14.99
N PHE A 374 6.70 17.80 -14.99
CA PHE A 374 7.88 18.47 -14.47
C PHE A 374 9.00 18.47 -15.53
N PRO A 375 8.92 19.33 -16.56
CA PRO A 375 9.91 19.36 -17.64
C PRO A 375 11.31 19.75 -17.15
N ASP A 376 11.41 20.47 -16.03
CA ASP A 376 12.67 20.89 -15.40
C ASP A 376 13.34 19.80 -14.54
N LEU A 377 12.85 18.55 -14.58
CA LEU A 377 13.42 17.44 -13.84
C LEU A 377 14.66 16.86 -14.56
N VAL A 378 15.75 16.68 -13.82
CA VAL A 378 17.00 16.08 -14.31
C VAL A 378 16.79 14.60 -14.63
N GLY A 379 17.36 14.14 -15.75
CA GLY A 379 17.23 12.76 -16.20
C GLY A 379 17.73 11.71 -15.19
N ALA A 380 17.09 10.55 -15.18
CA ALA A 380 17.35 9.44 -14.25
C ALA A 380 18.84 9.02 -14.17
N ALA A 381 19.56 9.00 -15.31
CA ALA A 381 20.98 8.65 -15.35
C ALA A 381 21.88 9.56 -14.48
N LEU A 382 21.42 10.77 -14.15
CA LEU A 382 22.14 11.74 -13.34
C LEU A 382 21.61 11.86 -11.89
N SER A 383 20.50 11.21 -11.54
CA SER A 383 19.84 11.32 -10.23
C SER A 383 20.57 10.56 -9.10
N GLY A 384 21.55 9.72 -9.44
CA GLY A 384 22.27 8.88 -8.49
C GLY A 384 23.34 9.62 -7.66
N PRO A 385 23.81 9.00 -6.56
CA PRO A 385 24.75 9.62 -5.61
C PRO A 385 26.09 10.03 -6.24
N ARG A 386 26.49 9.37 -7.33
CA ARG A 386 27.73 9.67 -8.07
C ARG A 386 27.80 11.11 -8.58
N ASN A 387 26.66 11.71 -8.94
CA ASN A 387 26.61 13.05 -9.53
C ASN A 387 26.17 14.12 -8.52
N ALA A 388 25.80 13.74 -7.28
CA ALA A 388 25.19 14.63 -6.31
C ALA A 388 26.05 15.86 -5.99
N SER A 389 27.37 15.68 -5.82
CA SER A 389 28.29 16.78 -5.53
C SER A 389 28.45 17.76 -6.70
N ALA A 390 28.46 17.25 -7.93
CA ALA A 390 28.52 18.08 -9.13
C ALA A 390 27.22 18.87 -9.33
N LEU A 391 26.06 18.22 -9.19
CA LEU A 391 24.75 18.88 -9.30
C LEU A 391 24.55 19.95 -8.22
N ALA A 392 24.98 19.68 -6.99
CA ALA A 392 24.96 20.67 -5.91
C ALA A 392 25.90 21.85 -6.18
N ALA A 393 27.04 21.63 -6.83
CA ALA A 393 27.98 22.70 -7.16
C ALA A 393 27.45 23.69 -8.21
N VAL A 394 26.46 23.28 -9.02
CA VAL A 394 25.81 24.10 -10.05
C VAL A 394 24.37 24.48 -9.69
N ASP A 395 24.04 24.51 -8.40
CA ASP A 395 22.75 24.98 -7.85
C ASP A 395 21.52 24.23 -8.38
N VAL A 396 21.64 22.94 -8.72
CA VAL A 396 20.47 22.10 -9.03
C VAL A 396 19.66 21.85 -7.76
N HIS A 397 18.36 22.14 -7.80
CA HIS A 397 17.51 22.05 -6.63
C HIS A 397 17.15 20.59 -6.33
N ARG A 398 17.61 20.06 -5.20
CA ARG A 398 17.27 18.71 -4.75
C ARG A 398 15.87 18.72 -4.12
N ILE A 399 14.95 17.93 -4.65
CA ILE A 399 13.61 17.72 -4.08
C ILE A 399 13.51 16.34 -3.41
N GLY A 400 12.74 16.27 -2.32
CA GLY A 400 12.36 15.01 -1.65
C GLY A 400 10.98 14.52 -2.09
N LEU A 401 10.52 13.39 -1.53
CA LEU A 401 9.22 12.81 -1.88
C LEU A 401 8.07 13.70 -1.42
N ALA A 402 8.24 14.42 -0.30
CA ALA A 402 7.24 15.37 0.20
C ALA A 402 6.97 16.51 -0.77
N ARG A 403 8.04 17.09 -1.33
CA ARG A 403 7.90 18.15 -2.33
C ARG A 403 7.30 17.61 -3.63
N LEU A 404 7.64 16.38 -4.02
CA LEU A 404 7.02 15.72 -5.17
C LEU A 404 5.51 15.55 -4.96
N ALA A 405 5.06 15.02 -3.82
CA ALA A 405 3.64 14.86 -3.50
C ALA A 405 2.89 16.20 -3.50
N GLU A 406 3.49 17.25 -2.92
CA GLU A 406 2.93 18.60 -2.95
C GLU A 406 2.79 19.12 -4.39
N MET A 407 3.82 18.95 -5.22
CA MET A 407 3.80 19.39 -6.62
C MET A 407 2.81 18.59 -7.49
N LEU A 408 2.47 17.37 -7.09
CA LEU A 408 1.45 16.55 -7.76
C LEU A 408 0.02 16.99 -7.43
N THR A 409 -0.17 17.82 -6.39
CA THR A 409 -1.49 18.29 -5.98
C THR A 409 -2.09 19.21 -7.04
N GLY A 410 -3.36 18.98 -7.39
CA GLY A 410 -4.09 19.78 -8.39
C GLY A 410 -3.85 19.35 -9.84
N ILE A 411 -3.09 18.28 -10.07
CA ILE A 411 -2.92 17.66 -11.38
C ILE A 411 -4.14 16.82 -11.72
N ASP A 412 -4.71 17.04 -12.90
CA ASP A 412 -5.81 16.23 -13.44
C ASP A 412 -5.28 15.19 -14.43
N ARG A 413 -5.45 13.91 -14.07
CA ARG A 413 -4.99 12.73 -14.82
C ARG A 413 -5.95 11.57 -14.59
N GLU A 414 -6.07 10.72 -15.59
CA GLU A 414 -6.88 9.50 -15.52
C GLU A 414 -6.37 8.55 -14.41
N PRO A 415 -7.26 7.82 -13.71
CA PRO A 415 -6.88 6.91 -12.62
C PRO A 415 -5.75 5.93 -12.95
N ARG A 416 -5.74 5.37 -14.16
CA ARG A 416 -4.67 4.47 -14.64
C ARG A 416 -3.27 5.10 -14.66
N TRP A 417 -3.18 6.43 -14.80
CA TRP A 417 -1.90 7.14 -14.73
C TRP A 417 -1.42 7.20 -13.28
N TRP A 418 -2.32 7.45 -12.33
CA TRP A 418 -2.02 7.43 -10.90
C TRP A 418 -1.58 6.05 -10.41
N GLY A 419 -2.25 4.97 -10.84
CA GLY A 419 -1.83 3.60 -10.55
C GLY A 419 -0.37 3.34 -10.98
N ARG A 420 -0.02 3.67 -12.23
CA ARG A 420 1.36 3.56 -12.73
C ARG A 420 2.35 4.44 -11.95
N LEU A 421 1.95 5.64 -11.53
CA LEU A 421 2.79 6.50 -10.71
C LEU A 421 3.07 5.88 -9.34
N TYR A 422 2.06 5.30 -8.68
CA TYR A 422 2.24 4.64 -7.38
C TYR A 422 3.17 3.43 -7.49
N ASP A 423 3.02 2.63 -8.54
CA ASP A 423 3.91 1.50 -8.80
C ASP A 423 5.35 1.97 -9.04
N ALA A 424 5.54 3.03 -9.84
CA ALA A 424 6.86 3.61 -10.12
C ALA A 424 7.50 4.29 -8.90
N LEU A 425 6.71 4.77 -7.92
CA LEU A 425 7.19 5.33 -6.65
C LEU A 425 7.58 4.27 -5.62
N THR A 426 7.05 3.05 -5.74
CA THR A 426 7.27 1.97 -4.77
C THR A 426 8.74 1.69 -4.44
N PRO A 427 9.69 1.67 -5.41
CA PRO A 427 11.11 1.46 -5.12
C PRO A 427 11.78 2.57 -4.28
N LEU A 428 11.21 3.79 -4.27
CA LEU A 428 11.73 4.93 -3.51
C LEU A 428 11.23 4.94 -2.06
N VAL A 429 10.15 4.21 -1.76
CA VAL A 429 9.58 4.12 -0.42
C VAL A 429 10.17 2.89 0.27
N THR A 430 11.33 3.05 0.89
CA THR A 430 12.06 1.94 1.53
C THR A 430 11.76 1.78 3.02
N ASP A 431 11.26 2.82 3.68
CA ASP A 431 10.98 2.86 5.12
C ASP A 431 9.76 3.71 5.44
N GLY A 432 9.41 3.81 6.73
CA GLY A 432 8.28 4.60 7.20
C GLY A 432 8.48 6.11 7.03
N VAL A 433 9.71 6.63 7.01
CA VAL A 433 9.96 8.07 6.83
C VAL A 433 9.66 8.47 5.39
N ALA A 434 10.09 7.67 4.42
CA ALA A 434 9.75 7.85 3.02
C ALA A 434 8.23 7.74 2.76
N ALA A 435 7.53 6.88 3.53
CA ALA A 435 6.07 6.78 3.47
C ALA A 435 5.39 8.05 4.04
N GLU A 436 5.86 8.59 5.16
CA GLU A 436 5.37 9.85 5.72
C GLU A 436 5.55 11.03 4.76
N GLU A 437 6.66 11.07 4.02
CA GLU A 437 6.87 12.11 3.00
C GLU A 437 5.79 12.07 1.90
N LEU A 438 5.19 10.91 1.61
CA LEU A 438 4.10 10.78 0.63
C LEU A 438 2.69 10.87 1.24
N ALA A 439 2.54 11.37 2.47
CA ALA A 439 1.24 11.47 3.12
C ALA A 439 0.24 12.40 2.40
N ALA A 440 0.73 13.33 1.56
CA ALA A 440 -0.09 14.26 0.77
C ALA A 440 -0.34 13.78 -0.67
N LEU A 441 0.01 12.54 -1.01
CA LEU A 441 -0.14 12.03 -2.37
C LEU A 441 -1.61 12.05 -2.80
N PRO A 442 -1.96 12.65 -3.96
CA PRO A 442 -3.33 12.62 -4.46
C PRO A 442 -3.81 11.20 -4.74
N VAL A 443 -5.07 10.89 -4.44
CA VAL A 443 -5.68 9.57 -4.66
C VAL A 443 -7.03 9.73 -5.37
N PRO A 444 -7.19 9.21 -6.61
CA PRO A 444 -8.47 9.24 -7.32
C PRO A 444 -9.43 8.19 -6.73
N LEU A 445 -10.68 8.59 -6.52
CA LEU A 445 -11.74 7.78 -5.97
C LEU A 445 -12.66 7.23 -7.07
N SER A 446 -13.44 6.20 -6.74
CA SER A 446 -14.43 5.58 -7.63
C SER A 446 -15.53 6.53 -8.08
N ASP A 447 -15.82 7.58 -7.30
CA ASP A 447 -16.81 8.62 -7.60
C ASP A 447 -16.29 9.77 -8.47
N GLY A 448 -15.07 9.63 -9.00
CA GLY A 448 -14.42 10.63 -9.86
C GLY A 448 -13.75 11.79 -9.11
N ARG A 449 -13.91 11.91 -7.79
CA ARG A 449 -13.18 12.90 -7.00
C ARG A 449 -11.73 12.45 -6.80
N THR A 450 -10.83 13.40 -6.57
CA THR A 450 -9.46 13.12 -6.11
C THR A 450 -9.27 13.74 -4.73
N ILE A 451 -8.88 12.92 -3.76
CA ILE A 451 -8.58 13.38 -2.40
C ILE A 451 -7.08 13.58 -2.22
N THR A 452 -6.72 14.39 -1.22
CA THR A 452 -5.31 14.55 -0.81
C THR A 452 -5.00 13.59 0.32
N GLY A 453 -4.11 12.63 0.05
CA GLY A 453 -3.55 11.73 1.04
C GLY A 453 -4.24 10.36 1.13
N PRO A 454 -3.47 9.25 1.16
CA PRO A 454 -4.01 7.89 1.10
C PRO A 454 -4.65 7.40 2.41
N ARG A 455 -4.35 8.01 3.56
CA ARG A 455 -4.82 7.53 4.88
C ARG A 455 -6.33 7.56 5.09
N THR A 456 -7.02 8.38 4.31
CA THR A 456 -8.48 8.46 4.36
C THR A 456 -9.13 7.72 3.21
N ALA A 457 -8.34 7.08 2.35
CA ALA A 457 -8.82 6.29 1.24
C ALA A 457 -9.07 4.84 1.69
N VAL A 458 -9.99 4.18 0.98
CA VAL A 458 -10.38 2.79 1.22
C VAL A 458 -10.06 1.96 -0.02
N LEU A 459 -9.38 0.84 0.15
CA LEU A 459 -9.09 -0.14 -0.89
C LEU A 459 -10.12 -1.27 -0.81
N GLY A 460 -10.83 -1.53 -1.91
CA GLY A 460 -11.84 -2.58 -1.98
C GLY A 460 -11.21 -3.97 -2.08
N ALA A 461 -11.25 -4.74 -0.99
CA ALA A 461 -10.74 -6.11 -0.95
C ALA A 461 -11.75 -7.07 -1.59
N GLY A 462 -11.42 -7.62 -2.76
CA GLY A 462 -12.32 -8.51 -3.50
C GLY A 462 -13.49 -7.80 -4.20
N VAL A 463 -13.55 -6.47 -4.11
CA VAL A 463 -14.58 -5.64 -4.74
C VAL A 463 -14.15 -5.34 -6.18
N SER A 464 -14.88 -5.88 -7.16
CA SER A 464 -14.55 -5.74 -8.59
C SER A 464 -15.80 -5.35 -9.39
N GLY A 465 -15.65 -4.44 -10.35
CA GLY A 465 -16.75 -4.05 -11.25
C GLY A 465 -17.88 -3.27 -10.58
N VAL A 466 -17.68 -2.78 -9.36
CA VAL A 466 -18.61 -1.86 -8.70
C VAL A 466 -18.46 -0.47 -9.31
N GLY A 467 -19.58 0.19 -9.53
CA GLY A 467 -19.64 1.57 -10.01
C GLY A 467 -19.17 2.56 -8.96
N SER A 468 -19.75 3.76 -9.00
CA SER A 468 -19.41 4.83 -8.09
C SER A 468 -19.95 4.55 -6.67
N VAL A 469 -19.06 4.43 -5.68
CA VAL A 469 -19.42 4.30 -4.27
C VAL A 469 -19.30 5.67 -3.61
N HIS A 470 -20.43 6.34 -3.39
CA HIS A 470 -20.45 7.76 -2.98
C HIS A 470 -20.30 7.98 -1.46
N TRP A 471 -20.70 7.00 -0.64
CA TRP A 471 -20.67 7.08 0.82
C TRP A 471 -19.29 6.76 1.41
N ALA A 472 -18.44 6.06 0.66
CA ALA A 472 -17.09 5.69 1.07
C ALA A 472 -16.02 6.35 0.17
N ARG A 473 -14.84 6.59 0.73
CA ARG A 473 -13.68 7.09 -0.04
C ARG A 473 -12.95 5.94 -0.76
N LEU A 474 -13.71 5.15 -1.52
CA LEU A 474 -13.21 3.98 -2.22
C LEU A 474 -12.29 4.41 -3.37
N VAL A 475 -11.06 3.91 -3.39
CA VAL A 475 -10.07 4.17 -4.45
C VAL A 475 -10.58 3.63 -5.78
N HIS A 476 -10.38 4.39 -6.85
CA HIS A 476 -10.74 3.95 -8.20
C HIS A 476 -10.00 2.65 -8.57
N PRO A 477 -10.67 1.64 -9.16
CA PRO A 477 -10.07 0.32 -9.42
C PRO A 477 -8.77 0.39 -10.24
N ASP A 478 -8.71 1.24 -11.27
CA ASP A 478 -7.50 1.44 -12.09
C ASP A 478 -6.34 2.18 -11.40
N ALA A 479 -6.54 2.72 -10.20
CA ALA A 479 -5.53 3.41 -9.40
C ALA A 479 -5.09 2.61 -8.16
N VAL A 480 -5.65 1.42 -7.94
CA VAL A 480 -5.28 0.55 -6.82
C VAL A 480 -3.82 0.12 -6.97
N SER A 481 -3.02 0.35 -5.93
CA SER A 481 -1.62 -0.06 -5.86
C SER A 481 -1.28 -0.52 -4.43
N PRO A 482 -0.42 -1.55 -4.26
CA PRO A 482 0.08 -1.97 -2.94
C PRO A 482 0.75 -0.83 -2.16
N LEU A 483 1.26 0.20 -2.86
CA LEU A 483 1.81 1.38 -2.20
C LEU A 483 0.77 2.10 -1.33
N LEU A 484 -0.49 2.20 -1.75
CA LEU A 484 -1.52 2.93 -1.01
C LEU A 484 -1.78 2.29 0.36
N SER A 485 -1.82 0.96 0.44
CA SER A 485 -1.92 0.21 1.71
C SER A 485 -0.70 0.51 2.61
N ARG A 486 0.51 0.52 2.05
CA ARG A 486 1.74 0.90 2.77
C ARG A 486 1.75 2.35 3.27
N LEU A 487 1.07 3.26 2.57
CA LEU A 487 0.91 4.66 2.97
C LEU A 487 -0.26 4.87 3.96
N GLY A 488 -1.00 3.81 4.30
CA GLY A 488 -2.01 3.79 5.35
C GLY A 488 -3.47 3.86 4.86
N ALA A 489 -3.74 3.57 3.58
CA ALA A 489 -5.12 3.35 3.12
C ALA A 489 -5.72 2.13 3.81
N ALA A 490 -6.97 2.23 4.26
CA ALA A 490 -7.68 1.13 4.90
C ALA A 490 -8.16 0.12 3.85
N GLU A 491 -8.28 -1.15 4.22
CA GLU A 491 -8.93 -2.17 3.38
C GLU A 491 -10.35 -2.41 3.88
N ALA A 492 -11.31 -2.54 2.96
CA ALA A 492 -12.71 -2.85 3.28
C ALA A 492 -13.26 -3.89 2.31
N THR A 493 -14.03 -4.84 2.84
CA THR A 493 -14.79 -5.82 2.06
C THR A 493 -16.14 -5.25 1.60
N ALA A 494 -16.86 -5.97 0.74
CA ALA A 494 -18.22 -5.58 0.34
C ALA A 494 -19.17 -5.47 1.55
N THR A 495 -19.06 -6.39 2.51
CA THR A 495 -19.83 -6.34 3.76
C THR A 495 -19.51 -5.09 4.57
N ASP A 496 -18.22 -4.74 4.73
CA ASP A 496 -17.82 -3.54 5.49
C ASP A 496 -18.36 -2.26 4.86
N LEU A 497 -18.32 -2.15 3.51
CA LEU A 497 -18.84 -1.00 2.78
C LEU A 497 -20.38 -0.89 2.89
N LEU A 498 -21.08 -2.02 2.90
CA LEU A 498 -22.54 -2.07 3.03
C LEU A 498 -23.03 -1.95 4.47
N SER A 499 -22.13 -2.05 5.45
CA SER A 499 -22.42 -1.88 6.88
C SER A 499 -21.98 -0.50 7.39
N ASP A 500 -21.52 0.39 6.50
CA ASP A 500 -21.06 1.72 6.86
C ASP A 500 -22.25 2.64 7.21
N SER A 501 -22.18 3.29 8.38
CA SER A 501 -23.17 4.29 8.83
C SER A 501 -23.39 5.44 7.83
N ALA A 502 -22.43 5.73 6.94
CA ALA A 502 -22.60 6.71 5.89
C ALA A 502 -23.55 6.24 4.78
N LEU A 503 -23.66 4.93 4.55
CA LEU A 503 -24.68 4.35 3.67
C LEU A 503 -26.06 4.38 4.32
N GLU A 504 -26.15 4.05 5.61
CA GLU A 504 -27.40 4.15 6.38
C GLU A 504 -27.98 5.57 6.31
N ALA A 505 -27.16 6.58 6.62
CA ALA A 505 -27.57 7.99 6.50
C ALA A 505 -27.90 8.39 5.05
N LEU A 506 -27.19 7.86 4.05
CA LEU A 506 -27.49 8.10 2.64
C LEU A 506 -28.88 7.58 2.27
N LEU A 507 -29.25 6.37 2.72
CA LEU A 507 -30.56 5.77 2.46
C LEU A 507 -31.68 6.50 3.18
N GLU A 508 -31.46 6.94 4.43
CA GLU A 508 -32.43 7.75 5.19
C GLU A 508 -32.74 9.10 4.52
N ASP A 509 -31.70 9.76 3.98
CA ASP A 509 -31.82 11.07 3.32
C ASP A 509 -32.11 10.97 1.81
N LEU A 510 -32.24 9.76 1.24
CA LEU A 510 -32.42 9.55 -0.19
C LEU A 510 -33.79 10.06 -0.66
N ASP A 511 -33.82 10.99 -1.62
CA ASP A 511 -35.05 11.45 -2.26
C ASP A 511 -35.47 10.47 -3.36
N TRP A 512 -36.56 9.74 -3.14
CA TRP A 512 -37.06 8.71 -4.06
C TRP A 512 -37.61 9.32 -5.37
N ASP A 513 -37.89 10.63 -5.42
CA ASP A 513 -38.30 11.33 -6.64
C ASP A 513 -37.09 11.64 -7.57
N GLU A 514 -35.85 11.59 -7.05
CA GLU A 514 -34.62 11.83 -7.82
C GLU A 514 -34.09 10.54 -8.46
N THR A 515 -34.61 10.21 -9.64
CA THR A 515 -34.35 8.92 -10.33
C THR A 515 -32.86 8.59 -10.52
N ASP A 516 -32.02 9.56 -10.88
CA ASP A 516 -30.60 9.31 -11.13
C ASP A 516 -29.86 8.90 -9.83
N ALA A 517 -30.17 9.56 -8.71
CA ALA A 517 -29.56 9.25 -7.40
C ALA A 517 -29.99 7.88 -6.88
N VAL A 518 -31.25 7.50 -7.07
CA VAL A 518 -31.79 6.18 -6.74
C VAL A 518 -31.11 5.10 -7.57
N VAL A 519 -31.06 5.26 -8.89
CA VAL A 519 -30.47 4.27 -9.80
C VAL A 519 -28.98 4.05 -9.51
N ASP A 520 -28.22 5.11 -9.26
CA ASP A 520 -26.80 5.01 -8.92
C ASP A 520 -26.59 4.29 -7.57
N THR A 521 -27.38 4.62 -6.56
CA THR A 521 -27.30 4.00 -5.23
C THR A 521 -27.68 2.52 -5.29
N VAL A 522 -28.82 2.17 -5.90
CA VAL A 522 -29.30 0.80 -6.08
C VAL A 522 -28.27 -0.03 -6.84
N THR A 523 -27.70 0.52 -7.92
CA THR A 523 -26.69 -0.18 -8.73
C THR A 523 -25.44 -0.50 -7.92
N SER A 524 -24.93 0.48 -7.15
CA SER A 524 -23.73 0.28 -6.33
C SER A 524 -23.97 -0.67 -5.16
N VAL A 525 -25.12 -0.57 -4.47
CA VAL A 525 -25.49 -1.45 -3.36
C VAL A 525 -25.68 -2.89 -3.84
N LEU A 526 -26.48 -3.12 -4.88
CA LEU A 526 -26.74 -4.48 -5.39
C LEU A 526 -25.49 -5.14 -6.01
N ALA A 527 -24.61 -4.35 -6.64
CA ALA A 527 -23.33 -4.86 -7.13
C ALA A 527 -22.46 -5.41 -5.98
N LEU A 528 -22.39 -4.70 -4.85
CA LEU A 528 -21.68 -5.13 -3.65
C LEU A 528 -22.38 -6.33 -2.98
N ALA A 529 -23.71 -6.29 -2.86
CA ALA A 529 -24.52 -7.26 -2.13
C ALA A 529 -24.37 -8.69 -2.68
N SER A 530 -24.12 -8.83 -3.99
CA SER A 530 -23.89 -10.12 -4.64
C SER A 530 -22.73 -10.95 -4.04
N SER A 531 -21.78 -10.28 -3.37
CA SER A 531 -20.59 -10.89 -2.75
C SER A 531 -20.51 -10.66 -1.24
N ALA A 532 -21.51 -10.00 -0.67
CA ALA A 532 -21.55 -9.67 0.74
C ALA A 532 -21.98 -10.87 1.60
N GLY A 533 -21.59 -10.83 2.86
CA GLY A 533 -22.08 -11.76 3.88
C GLY A 533 -23.42 -11.31 4.45
N GLU A 534 -23.59 -11.51 5.74
CA GLU A 534 -24.74 -10.98 6.49
C GLU A 534 -24.69 -9.45 6.53
N LEU A 535 -25.81 -8.80 6.22
CA LEU A 535 -25.95 -7.35 6.14
C LEU A 535 -26.87 -6.83 7.27
N PRO A 536 -26.69 -5.58 7.73
CA PRO A 536 -27.60 -4.97 8.68
C PRO A 536 -29.03 -4.88 8.12
N SER A 537 -30.04 -5.02 8.99
CA SER A 537 -31.46 -5.02 8.60
C SER A 537 -31.91 -3.73 7.92
N TRP A 538 -31.33 -2.57 8.29
CA TRP A 538 -31.68 -1.27 7.70
C TRP A 538 -31.37 -1.19 6.19
N ILE A 539 -30.54 -2.09 5.63
CA ILE A 539 -30.31 -2.17 4.18
C ILE A 539 -31.61 -2.47 3.41
N GLY A 540 -32.60 -3.06 4.09
CA GLY A 540 -33.96 -3.31 3.59
C GLY A 540 -34.68 -2.06 3.11
N SER A 541 -34.30 -0.87 3.59
CA SER A 541 -34.86 0.41 3.15
C SER A 541 -34.52 0.79 1.70
N LEU A 542 -33.63 0.04 1.03
CA LEU A 542 -33.21 0.32 -0.35
C LEU A 542 -34.44 0.34 -1.28
N PRO A 543 -34.73 1.46 -1.97
CA PRO A 543 -35.87 1.55 -2.86
C PRO A 543 -35.66 0.72 -4.13
N LEU A 544 -36.58 -0.19 -4.41
CA LEU A 544 -36.61 -1.05 -5.59
C LEU A 544 -37.96 -0.92 -6.31
N GLU A 545 -37.95 -1.10 -7.62
CA GLU A 545 -39.16 -1.09 -8.44
C GLU A 545 -39.95 -2.39 -8.26
N ASP A 546 -41.24 -2.26 -7.98
CA ASP A 546 -42.19 -3.36 -7.89
C ASP A 546 -42.80 -3.73 -9.26
N SER A 547 -43.62 -4.78 -9.31
CA SER A 547 -44.24 -5.27 -10.54
C SER A 547 -45.20 -4.28 -11.22
N ASP A 548 -45.67 -3.26 -10.49
CA ASP A 548 -46.55 -2.21 -10.99
C ASP A 548 -45.76 -0.95 -11.42
N GLY A 549 -44.45 -0.93 -11.18
CA GLY A 549 -43.54 0.15 -11.55
C GLY A 549 -43.39 1.24 -10.49
N GLU A 550 -43.85 1.00 -9.26
CA GLU A 550 -43.71 1.91 -8.12
C GLU A 550 -42.48 1.55 -7.27
N LEU A 551 -41.86 2.54 -6.64
CA LEU A 551 -40.72 2.31 -5.74
C LEU A 551 -41.20 1.91 -4.35
N ARG A 552 -40.65 0.81 -3.84
CA ARG A 552 -40.90 0.29 -2.49
C ARG A 552 -39.60 -0.14 -1.84
N ALA A 553 -39.56 -0.13 -0.50
CA ALA A 553 -38.40 -0.65 0.23
C ALA A 553 -38.21 -2.14 -0.07
N ALA A 554 -36.95 -2.59 -0.15
CA ALA A 554 -36.60 -3.96 -0.47
C ALA A 554 -37.20 -4.98 0.51
N ASP A 555 -37.28 -4.63 1.81
CA ASP A 555 -37.88 -5.47 2.85
C ASP A 555 -39.42 -5.54 2.78
N GLU A 556 -40.07 -4.67 2.00
CA GLU A 556 -41.51 -4.72 1.69
C GLU A 556 -41.81 -5.48 0.39
N LEU A 557 -40.81 -6.09 -0.23
CA LEU A 557 -40.95 -6.80 -1.50
C LEU A 557 -40.63 -8.29 -1.37
N LEU A 558 -41.36 -9.10 -2.15
CA LEU A 558 -41.11 -10.52 -2.34
C LEU A 558 -40.62 -10.79 -3.76
N LEU A 559 -39.78 -11.81 -3.92
CA LEU A 559 -39.46 -12.32 -5.26
C LEU A 559 -40.73 -12.88 -5.93
N PRO A 560 -40.90 -12.74 -7.26
CA PRO A 560 -42.08 -13.25 -7.97
C PRO A 560 -42.38 -14.73 -7.75
N ASP A 561 -41.34 -15.56 -7.60
CA ASP A 561 -41.43 -17.01 -7.36
C ASP A 561 -41.37 -17.39 -5.87
N ALA A 562 -41.44 -16.41 -4.95
CA ALA A 562 -41.35 -16.64 -3.51
C ALA A 562 -42.52 -17.51 -3.02
N PRO A 563 -42.27 -18.65 -2.33
CA PRO A 563 -43.32 -19.48 -1.77
C PRO A 563 -44.26 -18.72 -0.82
N LEU A 564 -43.74 -17.71 -0.10
CA LEU A 564 -44.54 -16.88 0.81
C LEU A 564 -45.64 -16.09 0.09
N ALA A 565 -45.36 -15.57 -1.12
CA ALA A 565 -46.30 -14.73 -1.85
C ALA A 565 -47.65 -15.42 -2.13
N GLY A 566 -47.65 -16.74 -2.30
CA GLY A 566 -48.88 -17.53 -2.52
C GLY A 566 -49.66 -17.87 -1.25
N LEU A 567 -49.13 -17.56 -0.06
CA LEU A 567 -49.73 -17.85 1.24
C LEU A 567 -50.41 -16.64 1.88
N LEU A 568 -50.02 -15.43 1.50
CA LEU A 568 -50.51 -14.20 2.09
C LEU A 568 -51.90 -13.83 1.59
N VAL A 569 -52.63 -13.06 2.38
CA VAL A 569 -53.89 -12.45 1.98
C VAL A 569 -53.69 -11.47 0.81
N ALA A 570 -54.70 -11.31 -0.05
CA ALA A 570 -54.58 -10.49 -1.27
C ALA A 570 -54.23 -9.01 -0.99
N ASP A 571 -54.64 -8.48 0.16
CA ASP A 571 -54.36 -7.10 0.60
C ASP A 571 -53.12 -7.02 1.50
N SER A 572 -52.21 -7.99 1.44
CA SER A 572 -50.98 -7.96 2.25
C SER A 572 -50.12 -6.74 1.88
N PRO A 573 -49.36 -6.17 2.83
CA PRO A 573 -48.48 -5.04 2.55
C PRO A 573 -47.33 -5.38 1.59
N PHE A 574 -47.05 -6.65 1.30
CA PHE A 574 -45.92 -7.03 0.44
C PHE A 574 -46.22 -6.86 -1.05
N GLY A 575 -45.28 -6.24 -1.77
CA GLY A 575 -45.28 -6.16 -3.24
C GLY A 575 -44.44 -7.26 -3.86
N LEU A 576 -44.52 -7.42 -5.19
CA LEU A 576 -43.60 -8.30 -5.94
C LEU A 576 -42.55 -7.45 -6.63
N VAL A 577 -41.27 -7.85 -6.58
CA VAL A 577 -40.20 -7.16 -7.32
C VAL A 577 -40.47 -7.24 -8.82
N ALA A 578 -40.18 -6.17 -9.58
CA ALA A 578 -40.26 -6.17 -11.03
C ALA A 578 -39.37 -7.25 -11.68
N ASP A 579 -39.87 -7.94 -12.70
CA ASP A 579 -39.11 -8.95 -13.47
C ASP A 579 -37.82 -8.38 -14.08
N SER A 580 -37.83 -7.09 -14.46
CA SER A 580 -36.67 -6.37 -15.00
C SER A 580 -35.53 -6.26 -13.99
N VAL A 581 -35.84 -5.97 -12.73
CA VAL A 581 -34.88 -5.84 -11.62
C VAL A 581 -34.27 -7.21 -11.29
N VAL A 582 -35.11 -8.25 -11.21
CA VAL A 582 -34.65 -9.64 -10.99
C VAL A 582 -33.73 -10.11 -12.12
N ALA A 583 -34.07 -9.81 -13.37
CA ALA A 583 -33.24 -10.19 -14.53
C ALA A 583 -31.89 -9.45 -14.56
N HIS A 584 -31.83 -8.21 -14.06
CA HIS A 584 -30.61 -7.40 -14.10
C HIS A 584 -29.62 -7.75 -12.97
N TYR A 585 -30.09 -7.81 -11.72
CA TYR A 585 -29.23 -7.96 -10.54
C TYR A 585 -29.20 -9.40 -9.99
N GLY A 586 -30.18 -10.22 -10.36
CA GLY A 586 -30.30 -11.60 -9.92
C GLY A 586 -30.89 -11.75 -8.51
N PRO A 587 -31.50 -12.91 -8.19
CA PRO A 587 -32.22 -13.13 -6.95
C PRO A 587 -31.30 -13.16 -5.71
N ALA A 588 -30.02 -13.48 -5.85
CA ALA A 588 -29.10 -13.56 -4.72
C ALA A 588 -28.79 -12.18 -4.10
N ALA A 589 -28.51 -11.17 -4.94
CA ALA A 589 -28.25 -9.81 -4.48
C ALA A 589 -29.51 -9.18 -3.85
N LEU A 590 -30.68 -9.41 -4.46
CA LEU A 590 -31.97 -8.95 -3.94
C LEU A 590 -32.28 -9.54 -2.57
N ARG A 591 -32.06 -10.85 -2.40
CA ARG A 591 -32.22 -11.50 -1.09
C ARG A 591 -31.24 -10.98 -0.04
N ALA A 592 -30.01 -10.65 -0.44
CA ALA A 592 -29.02 -10.11 0.49
C ALA A 592 -29.44 -8.73 1.03
N VAL A 593 -30.11 -7.90 0.22
CA VAL A 593 -30.62 -6.58 0.66
C VAL A 593 -31.99 -6.62 1.34
N GLY A 594 -32.55 -7.81 1.60
CA GLY A 594 -33.79 -7.95 2.37
C GLY A 594 -35.05 -8.33 1.58
N VAL A 595 -34.99 -8.49 0.24
CA VAL A 595 -36.14 -8.97 -0.53
C VAL A 595 -36.55 -10.38 -0.08
N GLY A 596 -37.81 -10.51 0.33
CA GLY A 596 -38.34 -11.71 0.95
C GLY A 596 -38.50 -12.90 0.00
N TRP A 597 -38.42 -14.09 0.59
CA TRP A 597 -38.58 -15.39 -0.10
C TRP A 597 -39.51 -16.34 0.69
N GLY A 598 -39.23 -16.49 1.97
CA GLY A 598 -40.03 -17.24 2.94
C GLY A 598 -40.33 -16.36 4.15
N PHE A 599 -40.89 -16.96 5.20
CA PHE A 599 -41.11 -16.25 6.46
C PHE A 599 -39.80 -15.73 7.06
N GLY A 600 -39.79 -14.45 7.44
CA GLY A 600 -38.68 -13.85 8.18
C GLY A 600 -38.68 -14.28 9.65
N THR A 601 -37.50 -14.27 10.27
CA THR A 601 -37.35 -14.51 11.70
C THR A 601 -36.71 -13.30 12.37
N VAL A 602 -37.21 -12.92 13.54
CA VAL A 602 -36.57 -11.95 14.42
C VAL A 602 -35.95 -12.70 15.60
N THR A 603 -34.72 -12.34 15.96
CA THR A 603 -34.04 -12.84 17.16
C THR A 603 -33.56 -11.66 17.97
N ASP A 604 -33.87 -11.64 19.27
CA ASP A 604 -33.35 -10.66 20.21
C ASP A 604 -32.78 -11.35 21.44
N ASP A 605 -31.58 -10.93 21.85
CA ASP A 605 -30.86 -11.44 23.01
C ASP A 605 -31.13 -10.50 24.19
N LEU A 606 -31.71 -11.04 25.27
CA LEU A 606 -32.15 -10.28 26.45
C LEU A 606 -33.18 -9.17 26.11
N PRO A 607 -34.30 -9.53 25.44
CA PRO A 607 -35.35 -8.58 25.10
C PRO A 607 -35.92 -7.90 26.35
N THR A 608 -36.26 -6.62 26.23
CA THR A 608 -36.71 -5.80 27.37
C THR A 608 -38.22 -5.55 27.41
N GLY A 609 -38.95 -6.04 26.41
CA GLY A 609 -40.40 -5.95 26.31
C GLY A 609 -40.90 -6.39 24.92
N PRO A 610 -42.21 -6.20 24.65
CA PRO A 610 -42.82 -6.51 23.36
C PRO A 610 -42.64 -5.34 22.36
N ASP A 611 -41.45 -5.17 21.79
CA ASP A 611 -41.10 -4.09 20.87
C ASP A 611 -40.58 -4.59 19.50
N HIS A 612 -40.98 -5.80 19.10
CA HIS A 612 -40.48 -6.47 17.88
C HIS A 612 -41.44 -6.40 16.68
N ASP A 613 -42.52 -5.62 16.80
CA ASP A 613 -43.61 -5.51 15.80
C ASP A 613 -44.21 -6.87 15.42
N LEU A 614 -44.38 -7.76 16.41
CA LEU A 614 -45.03 -9.06 16.24
C LEU A 614 -46.52 -8.98 16.61
N ASP A 615 -47.38 -9.72 15.90
CA ASP A 615 -48.82 -9.73 16.17
C ASP A 615 -49.16 -10.30 17.56
N ASP A 616 -50.00 -9.62 18.34
CA ASP A 616 -50.38 -10.00 19.70
C ASP A 616 -49.20 -10.31 20.66
N GLU A 617 -48.02 -9.71 20.43
CA GLU A 617 -46.82 -9.92 21.24
C GLU A 617 -47.02 -9.57 22.72
N ASP A 618 -47.71 -8.46 23.01
CA ASP A 618 -48.08 -8.03 24.37
C ASP A 618 -48.77 -9.14 25.17
N SER A 619 -49.67 -9.89 24.50
CA SER A 619 -50.45 -10.96 25.11
C SER A 619 -49.59 -12.18 25.43
N TRP A 620 -48.64 -12.51 24.55
CA TRP A 620 -47.67 -13.57 24.81
C TRP A 620 -46.72 -13.17 25.94
N TRP A 621 -46.19 -11.94 25.91
CA TRP A 621 -45.27 -11.43 26.93
C TRP A 621 -45.90 -11.45 28.32
N ALA A 622 -47.15 -11.00 28.44
CA ALA A 622 -47.91 -11.03 29.70
C ALA A 622 -48.18 -12.46 30.23
N SER A 623 -48.08 -13.48 29.38
CA SER A 623 -48.28 -14.88 29.77
C SER A 623 -47.03 -15.54 30.37
N LEU A 624 -45.85 -14.93 30.23
CA LEU A 624 -44.59 -15.47 30.70
C LEU A 624 -44.41 -15.23 32.21
N ALA A 625 -43.81 -16.20 32.90
CA ALA A 625 -43.50 -16.08 34.33
C ALA A 625 -42.28 -15.19 34.59
N GLU A 626 -41.32 -15.19 33.65
CA GLU A 626 -40.09 -14.40 33.65
C GLU A 626 -39.76 -14.02 32.20
N ASP A 627 -39.07 -12.89 32.01
CA ASP A 627 -38.67 -12.44 30.69
C ASP A 627 -37.70 -13.46 30.05
N PRO A 628 -37.85 -13.78 28.75
CA PRO A 628 -37.04 -14.78 28.08
C PRO A 628 -35.60 -14.26 27.89
N ALA A 629 -34.62 -15.15 28.04
CA ALA A 629 -33.22 -14.78 27.79
C ALA A 629 -32.92 -14.51 26.31
N VAL A 630 -33.68 -15.15 25.41
CA VAL A 630 -33.60 -14.97 23.95
C VAL A 630 -35.02 -15.11 23.40
N LEU A 631 -35.46 -14.17 22.57
CA LEU A 631 -36.67 -14.28 21.76
C LEU A 631 -36.29 -14.71 20.35
N THR A 632 -36.92 -15.76 19.82
CA THR A 632 -36.83 -16.13 18.41
C THR A 632 -38.24 -16.34 17.88
N ALA A 633 -38.67 -15.46 16.99
CA ALA A 633 -40.03 -15.42 16.49
C ALA A 633 -40.07 -15.37 14.96
N VAL A 634 -41.13 -15.93 14.39
CA VAL A 634 -41.45 -15.80 12.97
C VAL A 634 -42.36 -14.60 12.80
N ARG A 635 -42.04 -13.71 11.86
CA ARG A 635 -42.81 -12.49 11.56
C ARG A 635 -43.98 -12.80 10.63
N ASP A 636 -44.94 -11.87 10.57
CA ASP A 636 -45.96 -11.79 9.52
C ASP A 636 -46.90 -13.01 9.43
N LEU A 637 -47.10 -13.72 10.54
CA LEU A 637 -47.97 -14.89 10.60
C LEU A 637 -49.46 -14.52 10.47
N ASP A 638 -49.83 -13.33 10.90
CA ASP A 638 -51.17 -12.74 10.82
C ASP A 638 -51.59 -12.40 9.38
N LEU A 639 -50.62 -12.25 8.47
CA LEU A 639 -50.85 -11.97 7.06
C LEU A 639 -51.16 -13.22 6.23
N VAL A 640 -51.07 -14.42 6.80
CA VAL A 640 -51.36 -15.70 6.12
C VAL A 640 -52.87 -15.85 5.90
N ASP A 641 -53.27 -16.18 4.67
CA ASP A 641 -54.67 -16.51 4.35
C ASP A 641 -55.12 -17.74 5.16
N GLU A 642 -56.27 -17.63 5.84
CA GLU A 642 -56.82 -18.68 6.71
C GLU A 642 -56.96 -20.03 5.97
N GLN A 643 -57.20 -20.03 4.65
CA GLN A 643 -57.33 -21.24 3.84
C GLN A 643 -55.98 -21.88 3.48
N ARG A 644 -54.86 -21.20 3.75
CA ARG A 644 -53.49 -21.60 3.37
C ARG A 644 -52.65 -22.09 4.55
N TRP A 645 -53.20 -22.15 5.76
CA TRP A 645 -52.48 -22.65 6.93
C TRP A 645 -51.81 -24.02 6.76
N PRO A 646 -52.43 -25.03 6.11
CA PRO A 646 -51.74 -26.30 5.84
C PRO A 646 -50.46 -26.13 4.99
N ASP A 647 -50.53 -25.30 3.95
CA ASP A 647 -49.38 -25.00 3.08
C ASP A 647 -48.33 -24.15 3.83
N ALA A 648 -48.78 -23.19 4.65
CA ALA A 648 -47.92 -22.35 5.48
C ALA A 648 -47.15 -23.16 6.53
N LEU A 649 -47.79 -24.14 7.19
CA LEU A 649 -47.12 -25.06 8.11
C LEU A 649 -46.03 -25.86 7.37
N THR A 650 -46.28 -26.30 6.14
CA THR A 650 -45.24 -26.96 5.32
C THR A 650 -44.07 -26.02 5.02
N GLN A 651 -44.33 -24.74 4.70
CA GLN A 651 -43.27 -23.75 4.45
C GLN A 651 -42.46 -23.43 5.72
N LEU A 652 -43.12 -23.20 6.86
CA LEU A 652 -42.47 -22.99 8.16
C LEU A 652 -41.58 -24.18 8.55
N MET A 653 -41.97 -25.38 8.17
CA MET A 653 -41.19 -26.59 8.43
C MET A 653 -40.06 -26.83 7.42
N SER A 654 -40.00 -26.07 6.32
CA SER A 654 -38.99 -26.24 5.28
C SER A 654 -37.67 -25.54 5.63
N ASP A 655 -37.72 -24.38 6.28
CA ASP A 655 -36.54 -23.64 6.74
C ASP A 655 -36.11 -24.02 8.17
N PRO A 656 -34.81 -24.23 8.46
CA PRO A 656 -34.35 -24.61 9.81
C PRO A 656 -34.62 -23.58 10.91
N ALA A 657 -34.57 -22.27 10.61
CA ALA A 657 -34.75 -21.22 11.61
C ALA A 657 -36.23 -21.12 12.01
N THR A 658 -37.14 -21.09 11.03
CA THR A 658 -38.58 -21.11 11.29
C THR A 658 -38.99 -22.42 11.96
N ARG A 659 -38.42 -23.56 11.57
CA ARG A 659 -38.66 -24.86 12.21
C ARG A 659 -38.30 -24.83 13.69
N ALA A 660 -37.14 -24.29 14.05
CA ALA A 660 -36.71 -24.19 15.44
C ALA A 660 -37.69 -23.32 16.27
N ALA A 661 -38.14 -22.19 15.71
CA ALA A 661 -39.11 -21.32 16.35
C ALA A 661 -40.47 -22.01 16.56
N VAL A 662 -40.96 -22.77 15.57
CA VAL A 662 -42.20 -23.57 15.69
C VAL A 662 -42.08 -24.68 16.74
N GLN A 663 -40.88 -25.27 16.89
CA GLN A 663 -40.62 -26.36 17.84
C GLN A 663 -40.38 -25.89 19.29
N ALA A 664 -40.14 -24.58 19.49
CA ALA A 664 -39.99 -23.98 20.81
C ALA A 664 -41.37 -23.76 21.47
N ARG A 665 -41.86 -24.76 22.21
CA ARG A 665 -43.21 -24.77 22.82
C ARG A 665 -43.58 -23.50 23.60
N ASP A 666 -42.64 -22.99 24.38
CA ASP A 666 -42.80 -21.81 25.23
C ASP A 666 -42.44 -20.51 24.49
N GLY A 667 -41.95 -20.61 23.25
CA GLY A 667 -41.64 -19.48 22.38
C GLY A 667 -42.89 -18.88 21.73
N TYR A 668 -42.75 -17.62 21.31
CA TYR A 668 -43.81 -16.83 20.69
C TYR A 668 -44.46 -17.53 19.51
N THR A 669 -43.68 -18.03 18.53
CA THR A 669 -44.22 -18.63 17.30
C THR A 669 -45.13 -19.82 17.59
N ALA A 670 -44.70 -20.75 18.44
CA ALA A 670 -45.51 -21.92 18.79
C ALA A 670 -46.79 -21.52 19.56
N TRP A 671 -46.70 -20.52 20.44
CA TRP A 671 -47.85 -19.96 21.14
C TRP A 671 -48.83 -19.28 20.18
N TRP A 672 -48.33 -18.47 19.23
CA TRP A 672 -49.14 -17.72 18.29
C TRP A 672 -49.90 -18.69 17.38
N LEU A 673 -49.19 -19.67 16.80
CA LEU A 673 -49.80 -20.71 15.97
C LEU A 673 -50.87 -21.49 16.73
N ARG A 674 -50.60 -21.86 17.98
CA ARG A 674 -51.56 -22.59 18.84
C ARG A 674 -52.85 -21.79 19.09
N THR A 675 -52.73 -20.47 19.16
CA THR A 675 -53.80 -19.56 19.58
C THR A 675 -54.61 -19.01 18.40
N HIS A 676 -53.94 -18.68 17.30
CA HIS A 676 -54.50 -17.93 16.16
C HIS A 676 -54.65 -18.77 14.89
N ALA A 677 -53.68 -19.63 14.56
CA ALA A 677 -53.73 -20.41 13.32
C ALA A 677 -54.91 -21.38 13.31
N ARG A 678 -55.59 -21.49 12.17
CA ARG A 678 -56.79 -22.32 12.00
C ARG A 678 -56.60 -23.31 10.86
N VAL A 679 -56.95 -24.56 11.14
CA VAL A 679 -57.02 -25.64 10.14
C VAL A 679 -58.43 -26.20 10.21
N ASP A 680 -59.09 -26.34 9.06
CA ASP A 680 -60.50 -26.75 8.96
C ASP A 680 -61.47 -25.92 9.85
N GLY A 681 -61.13 -24.65 10.08
CA GLY A 681 -61.90 -23.70 10.91
C GLY A 681 -61.67 -23.82 12.43
N GLU A 682 -60.91 -24.81 12.89
CA GLU A 682 -60.58 -25.02 14.30
C GLU A 682 -59.17 -24.50 14.62
N ARG A 683 -58.97 -24.01 15.85
CA ARG A 683 -57.65 -23.54 16.30
C ARG A 683 -56.64 -24.68 16.32
N LEU A 684 -55.41 -24.41 15.92
CA LEU A 684 -54.35 -25.41 15.89
C LEU A 684 -54.11 -26.06 17.26
N GLY A 685 -54.25 -25.29 18.35
CA GLY A 685 -54.16 -25.79 19.73
C GLY A 685 -55.27 -26.74 20.18
N SER A 686 -56.28 -26.99 19.34
CA SER A 686 -57.33 -27.99 19.60
C SER A 686 -56.99 -29.39 19.07
N TYR A 687 -55.96 -29.49 18.23
CA TYR A 687 -55.47 -30.74 17.67
C TYR A 687 -54.35 -31.31 18.54
N ARG A 688 -54.22 -32.64 18.54
CA ARG A 688 -53.06 -33.33 19.13
C ARG A 688 -52.07 -33.77 18.05
N ALA A 689 -50.82 -33.97 18.44
CA ALA A 689 -49.88 -34.70 17.60
C ALA A 689 -50.34 -36.16 17.43
N PRO A 690 -50.20 -36.78 16.25
CA PRO A 690 -50.52 -38.20 16.04
C PRO A 690 -49.88 -39.13 17.06
N SER A 691 -48.63 -38.86 17.46
CA SER A 691 -47.87 -39.61 18.47
C SER A 691 -48.25 -39.32 19.93
N ASP A 692 -48.98 -38.23 20.21
CA ASP A 692 -49.43 -37.91 21.56
C ASP A 692 -50.76 -38.60 21.89
N PHE A 693 -50.72 -39.49 22.89
CA PHE A 693 -51.86 -40.25 23.38
C PHE A 693 -52.48 -39.69 24.67
N THR A 694 -52.04 -38.52 25.14
CA THR A 694 -52.47 -37.92 26.41
C THR A 694 -53.98 -37.74 26.45
N PHE A 695 -54.54 -37.11 25.41
CA PHE A 695 -55.97 -36.83 25.23
C PHE A 695 -56.57 -37.61 24.04
N ALA A 696 -56.03 -38.79 23.72
CA ALA A 696 -56.52 -39.59 22.59
C ALA A 696 -58.00 -39.97 22.73
N GLY A 697 -58.78 -39.69 21.69
CA GLY A 697 -60.24 -39.89 21.68
C GLY A 697 -61.04 -38.70 22.25
N LEU A 698 -60.36 -37.71 22.85
CA LEU A 698 -60.93 -36.39 23.20
C LEU A 698 -60.56 -35.33 22.16
N LEU A 699 -59.30 -35.33 21.70
CA LEU A 699 -58.79 -34.43 20.67
C LEU A 699 -58.43 -35.21 19.39
N ASP A 700 -58.70 -34.58 18.23
CA ASP A 700 -58.38 -35.14 16.91
C ASP A 700 -56.89 -34.95 16.60
N PRO A 701 -56.23 -35.95 15.97
CA PRO A 701 -54.88 -35.76 15.46
C PRO A 701 -54.90 -34.75 14.29
N LEU A 702 -53.91 -33.86 14.22
CA LEU A 702 -53.74 -32.98 13.06
C LEU A 702 -53.44 -33.83 11.80
N ASP A 703 -54.23 -33.65 10.74
CA ASP A 703 -53.99 -34.29 9.44
C ASP A 703 -53.00 -33.47 8.62
N HIS A 704 -51.71 -33.61 8.94
CA HIS A 704 -50.62 -32.93 8.24
C HIS A 704 -49.35 -33.81 8.20
N PRO A 705 -48.57 -33.84 7.10
CA PRO A 705 -47.36 -34.66 7.02
C PRO A 705 -46.33 -34.39 8.14
N ASN A 706 -46.24 -33.15 8.60
CA ASN A 706 -45.36 -32.71 9.69
C ASN A 706 -46.08 -32.57 11.05
N ALA A 707 -47.23 -33.22 11.26
CA ALA A 707 -48.04 -33.01 12.46
C ALA A 707 -47.28 -33.29 13.79
N ASP A 708 -46.41 -34.30 13.83
CA ASP A 708 -45.58 -34.57 15.00
C ASP A 708 -44.44 -33.54 15.16
N ASP A 709 -43.93 -32.98 14.06
CA ASP A 709 -42.85 -32.00 14.11
C ASP A 709 -43.32 -30.62 14.59
N VAL A 710 -44.61 -30.31 14.42
CA VAL A 710 -45.25 -29.06 14.91
C VAL A 710 -45.93 -29.23 16.28
N ALA A 711 -45.67 -30.33 17.00
CA ALA A 711 -46.34 -30.65 18.26
C ALA A 711 -46.28 -29.55 19.33
N ALA A 712 -45.26 -28.71 19.31
CA ALA A 712 -45.13 -27.53 20.18
C ALA A 712 -46.26 -26.50 19.96
N ALA A 713 -46.74 -26.34 18.72
CA ALA A 713 -47.87 -25.48 18.35
C ALA A 713 -49.25 -26.16 18.49
N LEU A 714 -49.28 -27.45 18.87
CA LEU A 714 -50.51 -28.21 19.09
C LEU A 714 -50.91 -28.22 20.58
N ALA A 715 -51.99 -28.93 20.88
CA ALA A 715 -52.52 -29.10 22.22
C ALA A 715 -51.42 -29.52 23.22
N PRO A 716 -51.34 -28.87 24.41
CA PRO A 716 -50.45 -29.31 25.48
C PRO A 716 -50.80 -30.69 26.01
N SER A 717 -49.80 -31.36 26.58
CA SER A 717 -49.98 -32.59 27.35
C SER A 717 -50.44 -32.34 28.80
N SER A 718 -50.63 -31.09 29.18
CA SER A 718 -51.15 -30.66 30.47
C SER A 718 -52.21 -29.56 30.30
N CYS A 719 -53.03 -29.34 31.31
CA CYS A 719 -53.95 -28.21 31.31
C CYS A 719 -53.19 -26.98 31.85
N ASP A 720 -52.84 -26.05 30.98
CA ASP A 720 -51.96 -24.90 31.25
C ASP A 720 -52.66 -23.53 31.17
N SER A 721 -53.89 -23.49 30.66
CA SER A 721 -54.68 -22.27 30.48
C SER A 721 -56.17 -22.56 30.70
N ALA A 722 -56.94 -21.54 31.08
CA ALA A 722 -58.39 -21.67 31.25
C ALA A 722 -59.09 -22.11 29.96
N TRP A 723 -58.70 -21.54 28.81
CA TRP A 723 -59.25 -21.93 27.51
C TRP A 723 -59.04 -23.41 27.19
N PHE A 724 -57.82 -23.93 27.33
CA PHE A 724 -57.54 -25.33 27.01
C PHE A 724 -58.19 -26.27 28.03
N THR A 725 -58.21 -25.90 29.30
CA THR A 725 -58.90 -26.66 30.36
C THR A 725 -60.40 -26.75 30.09
N GLY A 726 -61.03 -25.63 29.71
CA GLY A 726 -62.41 -25.57 29.25
C GLY A 726 -62.66 -26.41 27.99
N LEU A 727 -61.73 -26.41 27.03
CA LEU A 727 -61.78 -27.30 25.88
C LEU A 727 -61.81 -28.77 26.32
N ILE A 728 -60.90 -29.21 27.19
CA ILE A 728 -60.88 -30.61 27.68
C ILE A 728 -62.16 -30.96 28.42
N LEU A 729 -62.68 -30.09 29.28
CA LEU A 729 -63.97 -30.27 29.96
C LEU A 729 -65.13 -30.43 28.97
N SER A 730 -65.17 -29.58 27.93
CA SER A 730 -66.18 -29.67 26.88
C SER A 730 -66.09 -30.99 26.10
N ARG A 731 -64.87 -31.45 25.77
CA ARG A 731 -64.63 -32.73 25.07
C ARG A 731 -64.95 -33.94 25.94
N LEU A 732 -64.71 -33.85 27.25
CA LEU A 732 -65.14 -34.86 28.21
C LEU A 732 -66.67 -34.97 28.23
N ALA A 733 -67.41 -33.86 28.14
CA ALA A 733 -68.87 -33.84 28.10
C ALA A 733 -69.49 -34.21 26.71
N ASP A 734 -68.68 -34.29 25.65
CA ASP A 734 -69.14 -34.47 24.27
C ASP A 734 -69.49 -35.94 23.93
N PRO A 735 -70.74 -36.27 23.59
CA PRO A 735 -71.15 -37.65 23.27
C PRO A 735 -70.52 -38.22 21.99
N SER A 736 -69.97 -37.38 21.11
CA SER A 736 -69.26 -37.84 19.90
C SER A 736 -67.86 -38.37 20.19
N ARG A 737 -67.33 -38.08 21.39
CA ARG A 737 -65.99 -38.48 21.84
C ARG A 737 -66.03 -39.81 22.60
N SER A 738 -65.09 -40.68 22.27
CA SER A 738 -64.97 -42.04 22.85
C SER A 738 -63.55 -42.32 23.40
N PRO A 739 -63.11 -41.61 24.45
CA PRO A 739 -61.83 -41.85 25.09
C PRO A 739 -61.80 -43.18 25.86
N THR A 740 -60.60 -43.71 26.08
CA THR A 740 -60.42 -44.89 26.95
C THR A 740 -60.55 -44.50 28.43
N PRO A 741 -60.91 -45.44 29.34
CA PRO A 741 -60.96 -45.19 30.79
C PRO A 741 -59.70 -44.54 31.37
N ALA A 742 -58.52 -44.92 30.85
CA ALA A 742 -57.24 -44.35 31.26
C ALA A 742 -57.08 -42.88 30.83
N VAL A 743 -57.53 -42.52 29.63
CA VAL A 743 -57.52 -41.12 29.15
C VAL A 743 -58.50 -40.28 29.94
N ILE A 744 -59.70 -40.80 30.25
CA ILE A 744 -60.70 -40.10 31.08
C ILE A 744 -60.12 -39.75 32.45
N THR A 745 -59.58 -40.76 33.14
CA THR A 745 -58.98 -40.60 34.48
C THR A 745 -57.80 -39.63 34.44
N ARG A 746 -56.95 -39.73 33.41
CA ARG A 746 -55.83 -38.80 33.22
C ARG A 746 -56.29 -37.37 32.96
N ALA A 747 -57.29 -37.17 32.10
CA ALA A 747 -57.80 -35.86 31.77
C ALA A 747 -58.41 -35.17 33.00
N HIS A 748 -59.23 -35.88 33.78
CA HIS A 748 -59.73 -35.36 35.07
C HIS A 748 -58.59 -34.99 36.02
N ARG A 749 -57.57 -35.85 36.15
CA ARG A 749 -56.41 -35.53 36.98
C ARG A 749 -55.69 -34.28 36.48
N LEU A 750 -55.46 -34.13 35.18
CA LEU A 750 -54.78 -32.95 34.62
C LEU A 750 -55.58 -31.66 34.80
N VAL A 751 -56.91 -31.72 34.64
CA VAL A 751 -57.82 -30.60 34.92
C VAL A 751 -57.77 -30.21 36.40
N ALA A 752 -57.87 -31.20 37.30
CA ALA A 752 -57.81 -30.95 38.74
C ALA A 752 -56.43 -30.47 39.20
N ASP A 753 -55.35 -31.00 38.62
CA ASP A 753 -53.97 -30.60 38.87
C ASP A 753 -53.77 -29.13 38.46
N ALA A 754 -54.35 -28.68 37.34
CA ALA A 754 -54.24 -27.28 36.88
C ALA A 754 -54.78 -26.29 37.91
N VAL A 755 -56.01 -26.52 38.38
CA VAL A 755 -56.65 -25.67 39.40
C VAL A 755 -55.94 -25.79 40.75
N THR A 756 -55.59 -26.99 41.18
CA THR A 756 -54.91 -27.21 42.47
C THR A 756 -53.53 -26.54 42.52
N SER A 757 -52.84 -26.49 41.38
CA SER A 757 -51.53 -25.82 41.26
C SER A 757 -51.61 -24.30 41.08
N GLY A 758 -52.82 -23.73 40.96
CA GLY A 758 -53.02 -22.30 40.69
C GLY A 758 -52.67 -21.88 39.25
N ARG A 759 -52.57 -22.83 38.30
CA ARG A 759 -52.35 -22.51 36.87
C ARG A 759 -53.61 -22.02 36.17
N VAL A 760 -54.77 -22.38 36.72
CA VAL A 760 -56.09 -21.98 36.21
C VAL A 760 -56.95 -21.67 37.41
N GLU A 761 -57.58 -20.50 37.42
CA GLU A 761 -58.50 -20.12 38.49
C GLU A 761 -59.85 -20.82 38.28
N LEU A 762 -60.48 -21.25 39.37
CA LEU A 762 -61.73 -22.02 39.31
C LEU A 762 -62.89 -21.20 38.69
N ASP A 763 -62.89 -19.88 38.89
CA ASP A 763 -63.93 -18.97 38.39
C ASP A 763 -63.81 -18.66 36.88
N GLU A 764 -62.68 -19.03 36.26
CA GLU A 764 -62.49 -18.97 34.81
C GLU A 764 -63.07 -20.20 34.08
N LEU A 765 -63.53 -21.22 34.81
CA LEU A 765 -64.06 -22.46 34.26
C LEU A 765 -65.57 -22.57 34.42
N ASP A 766 -66.24 -22.94 33.32
CA ASP A 766 -67.65 -23.29 33.34
C ASP A 766 -67.85 -24.75 33.78
N ALA A 767 -68.73 -24.96 34.77
CA ALA A 767 -69.12 -26.29 35.20
C ALA A 767 -69.84 -27.05 34.05
N PRO A 768 -69.43 -28.29 33.71
CA PRO A 768 -69.99 -29.01 32.58
C PRO A 768 -71.40 -29.53 32.89
N THR A 769 -72.27 -29.52 31.88
CA THR A 769 -73.66 -30.03 32.01
C THR A 769 -73.73 -31.54 32.19
N LYS A 770 -72.72 -32.28 31.72
CA LYS A 770 -72.53 -33.71 31.90
C LYS A 770 -71.07 -34.01 32.21
N VAL A 771 -70.84 -34.98 33.06
CA VAL A 771 -69.50 -35.47 33.41
C VAL A 771 -69.34 -36.90 32.93
N ARG A 772 -68.11 -37.28 32.56
CA ARG A 772 -67.84 -38.61 32.02
C ARG A 772 -67.35 -39.54 33.12
N ALA A 773 -68.08 -40.60 33.39
CA ALA A 773 -67.63 -41.65 34.31
C ALA A 773 -66.43 -42.42 33.76
N VAL A 774 -65.71 -43.13 34.64
CA VAL A 774 -64.53 -43.94 34.25
C VAL A 774 -64.88 -45.02 33.22
N SER A 775 -66.13 -45.49 33.16
CA SER A 775 -66.60 -46.42 32.12
C SER A 775 -66.79 -45.78 30.74
N GLY A 776 -66.77 -44.45 30.65
CA GLY A 776 -67.08 -43.67 29.44
C GLY A 776 -68.51 -43.14 29.38
N SER A 777 -69.40 -43.57 30.29
CA SER A 777 -70.78 -43.11 30.40
C SER A 777 -70.87 -41.62 30.72
N LEU A 778 -71.76 -40.88 30.06
CA LEU A 778 -72.03 -39.48 30.36
C LEU A 778 -73.19 -39.38 31.35
N VAL A 779 -72.92 -38.85 32.54
CA VAL A 779 -73.87 -38.73 33.65
C VAL A 779 -74.08 -37.28 34.05
N TYR A 780 -75.20 -36.98 34.68
CA TYR A 780 -75.44 -35.64 35.26
C TYR A 780 -74.57 -35.47 36.52
N PRO A 781 -74.04 -34.27 36.80
CA PRO A 781 -73.21 -34.03 37.99
C PRO A 781 -73.86 -34.49 39.30
N ALA A 782 -75.19 -34.33 39.43
CA ALA A 782 -75.95 -34.75 40.61
C ALA A 782 -75.94 -36.27 40.87
N ASP A 783 -75.76 -37.08 39.82
CA ASP A 783 -75.73 -38.56 39.89
C ASP A 783 -74.30 -39.12 39.89
N ALA A 784 -73.30 -38.26 39.64
CA ALA A 784 -71.90 -38.63 39.61
C ALA A 784 -71.29 -38.64 41.02
N ILE A 785 -70.24 -39.43 41.21
CA ILE A 785 -69.54 -39.54 42.49
C ILE A 785 -68.04 -39.47 42.26
N VAL A 786 -67.37 -38.46 42.82
CA VAL A 786 -65.90 -38.36 42.77
C VAL A 786 -65.27 -39.24 43.85
N LEU A 787 -64.38 -40.14 43.43
CA LEU A 787 -63.68 -41.06 44.33
C LEU A 787 -62.50 -40.37 45.04
N ASP A 788 -62.69 -40.01 46.30
CA ASP A 788 -61.69 -39.33 47.16
C ASP A 788 -61.01 -40.26 48.18
N ARG A 789 -61.53 -41.49 48.35
CA ARG A 789 -60.98 -42.50 49.25
C ARG A 789 -60.71 -43.82 48.53
N PRO A 790 -59.52 -44.46 48.72
CA PRO A 790 -59.20 -45.71 48.03
C PRO A 790 -60.15 -46.87 48.31
N TRP A 791 -60.72 -46.95 49.52
CA TRP A 791 -61.68 -48.01 49.89
C TRP A 791 -63.07 -47.84 49.27
N CYS A 792 -63.41 -46.65 48.77
CA CYS A 792 -64.66 -46.41 48.06
C CYS A 792 -64.64 -46.94 46.61
N VAL A 793 -63.46 -47.17 46.03
CA VAL A 793 -63.28 -47.58 44.62
C VAL A 793 -64.03 -48.89 44.31
N ALA A 794 -64.01 -49.85 45.23
CA ALA A 794 -64.70 -51.13 45.04
C ALA A 794 -66.22 -51.07 45.30
N ALA A 795 -66.69 -49.99 45.92
CA ALA A 795 -68.09 -49.82 46.30
C ALA A 795 -68.92 -49.07 45.24
N VAL A 796 -68.31 -48.09 44.56
CA VAL A 796 -69.01 -47.23 43.60
C VAL A 796 -69.01 -47.86 42.19
N PRO A 797 -70.17 -47.94 41.49
CA PRO A 797 -70.22 -48.44 40.13
C PRO A 797 -69.44 -47.59 39.12
N ALA A 798 -68.75 -48.24 38.17
CA ALA A 798 -67.91 -47.57 37.18
C ALA A 798 -68.66 -46.59 36.26
N ASP A 799 -69.99 -46.74 36.13
CA ASP A 799 -70.85 -45.88 35.30
C ASP A 799 -71.19 -44.53 35.91
N VAL A 800 -70.95 -44.35 37.21
CA VAL A 800 -71.16 -43.09 37.94
C VAL A 800 -69.89 -42.60 38.64
N ALA A 801 -68.84 -43.45 38.70
CA ALA A 801 -67.58 -43.12 39.33
C ALA A 801 -66.74 -42.16 38.49
N ILE A 802 -66.39 -41.02 39.07
CA ILE A 802 -65.43 -40.05 38.56
C ILE A 802 -64.12 -40.23 39.30
N LEU A 803 -63.04 -40.43 38.55
CA LEU A 803 -61.72 -40.73 39.11
C LEU A 803 -60.67 -39.74 38.60
N SER A 804 -59.90 -39.19 39.52
CA SER A 804 -58.60 -38.54 39.32
C SER A 804 -57.56 -39.20 40.25
N SER A 805 -56.64 -38.43 40.85
CA SER A 805 -55.88 -38.89 42.01
C SER A 805 -56.66 -38.59 43.30
N MET A 806 -56.43 -39.38 44.35
CA MET A 806 -57.07 -39.15 45.66
C MET A 806 -56.73 -37.76 46.21
N ASP A 807 -55.52 -37.26 45.95
CA ASP A 807 -55.07 -35.93 46.39
C ASP A 807 -55.79 -34.78 45.67
N THR A 808 -56.30 -35.00 44.46
CA THR A 808 -56.96 -33.96 43.63
C THR A 808 -58.47 -34.14 43.55
N ALA A 809 -59.01 -35.16 44.20
CA ALA A 809 -60.43 -35.51 44.15
C ALA A 809 -61.34 -34.38 44.64
N SER A 810 -60.95 -33.67 45.71
CA SER A 810 -61.74 -32.53 46.22
C SER A 810 -61.75 -31.34 45.26
N SER A 811 -60.61 -31.04 44.62
CA SER A 811 -60.52 -30.01 43.59
C SER A 811 -61.37 -30.38 42.37
N LEU A 812 -61.29 -31.64 41.91
CA LEU A 812 -62.11 -32.12 40.80
C LEU A 812 -63.61 -32.04 41.10
N ALA A 813 -64.02 -32.45 42.31
CA ALA A 813 -65.39 -32.33 42.80
C ALA A 813 -65.91 -30.89 42.71
N SER A 814 -65.07 -29.91 43.08
CA SER A 814 -65.41 -28.49 42.99
C SER A 814 -65.52 -28.00 41.54
N ILE A 815 -64.61 -28.40 40.65
CA ILE A 815 -64.63 -28.04 39.21
C ILE A 815 -65.88 -28.59 38.51
N LEU A 816 -66.24 -29.83 38.82
CA LEU A 816 -67.34 -30.53 38.16
C LEU A 816 -68.71 -30.27 38.81
N ASP A 817 -68.76 -29.59 39.97
CA ASP A 817 -69.93 -29.48 40.83
C ASP A 817 -70.53 -30.86 41.19
N VAL A 818 -69.67 -31.78 41.63
CA VAL A 818 -69.99 -33.17 41.98
C VAL A 818 -69.60 -33.46 43.42
N ARG A 819 -70.40 -34.24 44.16
CA ARG A 819 -70.06 -34.64 45.54
C ARG A 819 -68.95 -35.69 45.58
N THR A 820 -68.14 -35.66 46.62
CA THR A 820 -67.17 -36.75 46.86
C THR A 820 -67.84 -38.00 47.42
N ALA A 821 -67.18 -39.15 47.30
CA ALA A 821 -67.68 -40.42 47.86
C ALA A 821 -67.80 -40.34 49.38
N SER A 822 -66.85 -39.71 50.08
CA SER A 822 -66.91 -39.56 51.53
C SER A 822 -68.03 -38.63 52.02
N GLU A 823 -68.46 -37.64 51.23
CA GLU A 823 -69.60 -36.76 51.56
C GLU A 823 -70.96 -37.40 51.26
N SER A 824 -70.99 -38.35 50.31
CA SER A 824 -72.22 -38.89 49.75
C SER A 824 -72.56 -40.31 50.22
N ILE A 825 -71.60 -41.02 50.82
CA ILE A 825 -71.75 -42.41 51.27
C ILE A 825 -71.46 -42.51 52.77
N SER A 826 -72.45 -42.96 53.54
CA SER A 826 -72.27 -43.36 54.94
C SER A 826 -72.20 -44.87 55.05
N ALA A 827 -71.25 -45.37 55.86
CA ALA A 827 -70.92 -46.79 55.91
C ALA A 827 -70.99 -47.37 57.33
N GLU A 828 -71.68 -48.51 57.48
CA GLU A 828 -71.71 -49.31 58.70
C GLU A 828 -71.08 -50.68 58.41
N VAL A 829 -70.01 -51.04 59.12
CA VAL A 829 -69.42 -52.39 58.99
C VAL A 829 -70.28 -53.39 59.75
N LEU A 830 -70.80 -54.39 59.04
CA LEU A 830 -71.65 -55.42 59.61
C LEU A 830 -70.82 -56.60 60.14
N GLY A 831 -71.12 -57.04 61.36
CA GLY A 831 -70.50 -58.20 61.99
C GLY A 831 -69.35 -57.86 62.95
N ILE A 832 -68.87 -58.88 63.67
CA ILE A 832 -67.82 -58.74 64.69
C ILE A 832 -66.51 -59.31 64.12
N GLY A 833 -65.54 -58.43 63.85
CA GLY A 833 -64.21 -58.82 63.40
C GLY A 833 -63.23 -59.04 64.55
N ARG A 834 -62.12 -59.74 64.26
CA ARG A 834 -61.02 -59.96 65.23
C ARG A 834 -60.00 -58.83 65.14
N VAL A 835 -59.76 -58.13 66.24
CA VAL A 835 -58.68 -57.15 66.35
C VAL A 835 -57.32 -57.86 66.30
N SER A 836 -56.43 -57.39 65.43
CA SER A 836 -55.07 -57.89 65.24
C SER A 836 -54.11 -56.73 64.94
N SER A 837 -52.85 -57.04 64.65
CA SER A 837 -51.87 -56.09 64.12
C SER A 837 -51.36 -56.57 62.77
N TRP A 838 -51.00 -55.63 61.89
CA TRP A 838 -50.61 -55.91 60.51
C TRP A 838 -49.45 -56.94 60.40
N ASP A 839 -48.48 -56.88 61.32
CA ASP A 839 -47.34 -57.81 61.41
C ASP A 839 -47.73 -59.24 61.82
N ARG A 840 -48.91 -59.41 62.42
CA ARG A 840 -49.42 -60.70 62.91
C ARG A 840 -50.38 -61.39 61.94
N GLU A 841 -50.76 -60.73 60.85
CA GLU A 841 -51.66 -61.27 59.83
C GLU A 841 -50.86 -61.67 58.57
N PRO A 842 -50.55 -62.97 58.37
CA PRO A 842 -49.74 -63.41 57.23
C PRO A 842 -50.32 -63.00 55.88
N GLY A 843 -51.65 -62.96 55.75
CA GLY A 843 -52.32 -62.52 54.53
C GLY A 843 -52.09 -61.04 54.22
N ALA A 844 -52.01 -60.18 55.23
CA ALA A 844 -51.71 -58.77 55.05
C ALA A 844 -50.26 -58.54 54.61
N VAL A 845 -49.31 -59.29 55.20
CA VAL A 845 -47.89 -59.27 54.82
C VAL A 845 -47.70 -59.72 53.37
N LEU A 846 -48.35 -60.81 52.97
CA LEU A 846 -48.29 -61.33 51.60
C LEU A 846 -48.94 -60.37 50.60
N ALA A 847 -50.10 -59.79 50.92
CA ALA A 847 -50.76 -58.82 50.05
C ALA A 847 -49.94 -57.55 49.86
N CYS A 848 -49.33 -57.01 50.93
CA CYS A 848 -48.45 -55.83 50.82
C CYS A 848 -47.20 -56.14 49.98
N ALA A 849 -46.60 -57.31 50.15
CA ALA A 849 -45.46 -57.75 49.33
C ALA A 849 -45.84 -57.95 47.84
N GLU A 850 -47.04 -58.50 47.56
CA GLU A 850 -47.55 -58.65 46.18
C GLU A 850 -47.80 -57.29 45.52
N MET A 851 -48.38 -56.34 46.26
CA MET A 851 -48.62 -54.97 45.78
C MET A 851 -47.35 -54.10 45.77
N GLY A 852 -46.23 -54.58 46.33
CA GLY A 852 -44.98 -53.83 46.45
C GLY A 852 -45.07 -52.63 47.41
N VAL A 853 -45.99 -52.64 48.37
CA VAL A 853 -46.20 -51.57 49.36
C VAL A 853 -45.64 -51.97 50.74
N GLU A 854 -45.19 -50.99 51.52
CA GLU A 854 -44.75 -51.25 52.89
C GLU A 854 -45.91 -51.71 53.77
N LEU A 855 -45.64 -52.66 54.68
CA LEU A 855 -46.63 -53.14 55.61
C LEU A 855 -47.04 -52.01 56.58
N PRO A 856 -48.33 -51.65 56.67
CA PRO A 856 -48.78 -50.61 57.59
C PRO A 856 -48.46 -50.95 59.05
N VAL A 857 -48.30 -49.92 59.87
CA VAL A 857 -48.11 -50.07 61.32
C VAL A 857 -49.43 -49.77 62.03
N GLY A 858 -49.82 -50.59 63.01
CA GLY A 858 -51.01 -50.35 63.81
C GLY A 858 -51.93 -51.57 63.93
N GLN A 859 -53.18 -51.31 64.34
CA GLN A 859 -54.21 -52.33 64.47
C GLN A 859 -55.01 -52.49 63.18
N VAL A 860 -55.48 -53.72 62.93
CA VAL A 860 -56.40 -54.06 61.84
C VAL A 860 -57.48 -55.00 62.36
N VAL A 861 -58.72 -54.81 61.89
CA VAL A 861 -59.86 -55.66 62.26
C VAL A 861 -60.13 -56.63 61.11
N VAL A 862 -59.91 -57.93 61.35
CA VAL A 862 -60.05 -58.96 60.31
C VAL A 862 -61.40 -59.67 60.43
N HIS A 863 -62.18 -59.65 59.35
CA HIS A 863 -63.50 -60.27 59.22
C HIS A 863 -63.41 -61.51 58.32
N ARG A 864 -64.16 -62.57 58.60
CA ARG A 864 -64.19 -63.75 57.72
C ARG A 864 -64.67 -63.37 56.30
N GLU A 865 -65.72 -62.56 56.24
CA GLU A 865 -66.22 -61.85 55.07
C GLU A 865 -66.51 -60.43 55.53
N LEU A 866 -65.94 -59.41 54.88
CA LEU A 866 -66.21 -58.02 55.24
C LEU A 866 -67.43 -57.54 54.45
N VAL A 867 -68.53 -57.33 55.16
CA VAL A 867 -69.76 -56.76 54.61
C VAL A 867 -69.92 -55.35 55.17
N VAL A 868 -70.03 -54.37 54.28
CA VAL A 868 -70.25 -52.96 54.65
C VAL A 868 -71.61 -52.54 54.10
N ARG A 869 -72.50 -52.10 54.99
CA ARG A 869 -73.78 -51.51 54.59
C ARG A 869 -73.54 -50.05 54.25
N LEU A 870 -73.78 -49.71 52.99
CA LEU A 870 -73.68 -48.35 52.49
C LEU A 870 -75.08 -47.72 52.41
N THR A 871 -75.15 -46.43 52.71
CA THR A 871 -76.36 -45.59 52.61
C THR A 871 -75.99 -44.24 52.01
N GLY A 872 -76.93 -43.57 51.33
CA GLY A 872 -76.67 -42.30 50.64
C GLY A 872 -76.68 -42.48 49.11
N ALA A 873 -75.62 -42.04 48.43
CA ALA A 873 -75.52 -42.13 46.97
C ALA A 873 -75.27 -43.55 46.44
N VAL A 874 -74.74 -44.44 47.29
CA VAL A 874 -74.66 -45.89 47.04
C VAL A 874 -75.34 -46.59 48.21
N GLU A 875 -76.30 -47.45 47.91
CA GLU A 875 -77.10 -48.16 48.91
C GLU A 875 -76.98 -49.68 48.80
N GLY A 876 -76.91 -50.36 49.95
CA GLY A 876 -76.97 -51.82 50.03
C GLY A 876 -75.86 -52.44 50.87
N ASP A 877 -75.85 -53.78 50.93
CA ASP A 877 -74.82 -54.55 51.62
C ASP A 877 -73.74 -54.95 50.60
N HIS A 878 -72.52 -54.44 50.77
CA HIS A 878 -71.39 -54.66 49.86
C HIS A 878 -70.34 -55.57 50.47
N HIS A 879 -69.94 -56.60 49.72
CA HIS A 879 -68.80 -57.45 50.09
C HIS A 879 -67.51 -56.81 49.59
N LEU A 880 -66.69 -56.30 50.51
CA LEU A 880 -65.48 -55.54 50.19
C LEU A 880 -64.24 -56.25 50.70
N ALA A 881 -63.09 -56.04 50.05
CA ALA A 881 -61.82 -56.60 50.52
C ALA A 881 -61.29 -55.85 51.75
N TRP A 882 -61.53 -54.55 51.80
CA TRP A 882 -61.14 -53.69 52.92
C TRP A 882 -62.01 -52.42 52.97
N TRP A 883 -62.10 -51.81 54.15
CA TRP A 883 -62.79 -50.55 54.42
C TRP A 883 -62.13 -49.82 55.58
N VAL A 884 -62.16 -48.49 55.59
CA VAL A 884 -61.70 -47.69 56.72
C VAL A 884 -62.87 -46.89 57.27
N THR A 885 -63.16 -47.05 58.56
CA THR A 885 -64.22 -46.32 59.26
C THR A 885 -63.77 -44.91 59.63
N GLU A 886 -64.73 -44.03 59.98
CA GLU A 886 -64.45 -42.62 60.29
C GLU A 886 -63.45 -42.42 61.44
N ASP A 887 -63.39 -43.36 62.38
CA ASP A 887 -62.44 -43.38 63.49
C ASP A 887 -61.02 -43.80 63.09
N GLY A 888 -60.79 -44.07 61.79
CA GLY A 888 -59.50 -44.47 61.23
C GLY A 888 -59.19 -45.97 61.40
N THR A 889 -60.14 -46.78 61.88
CA THR A 889 -59.94 -48.22 62.02
C THR A 889 -60.02 -48.90 60.65
N THR A 890 -59.00 -49.67 60.28
CA THR A 890 -59.02 -50.46 59.04
C THR A 890 -59.64 -51.83 59.28
N HIS A 891 -60.67 -52.15 58.51
CA HIS A 891 -61.37 -53.43 58.47
C HIS A 891 -60.98 -54.16 57.18
N CYS A 892 -60.57 -55.43 57.27
CA CYS A 892 -60.19 -56.24 56.11
C CYS A 892 -60.89 -57.59 56.12
N ALA A 893 -61.14 -58.15 54.94
CA ALA A 893 -61.55 -59.54 54.80
C ALA A 893 -60.37 -60.50 55.08
N GLN A 894 -60.66 -61.68 55.62
CA GLN A 894 -59.68 -62.73 55.96
C GLN A 894 -59.14 -63.41 54.69
N SER A 895 -59.88 -63.35 53.59
CA SER A 895 -59.39 -63.68 52.27
C SER A 895 -58.67 -62.47 51.70
N TRP A 896 -57.35 -62.52 51.71
CA TRP A 896 -56.46 -61.56 51.07
C TRP A 896 -56.11 -62.00 49.64
N GLU A 897 -56.89 -62.95 49.08
CA GLU A 897 -56.65 -63.56 47.78
C GLU A 897 -57.20 -62.67 46.64
N ARG A 898 -56.51 -62.71 45.48
CA ARG A 898 -57.00 -62.20 44.20
C ARG A 898 -58.48 -62.58 43.96
N PRO A 899 -59.31 -61.68 43.39
CA PRO A 899 -60.49 -62.10 42.66
C PRO A 899 -60.06 -63.11 41.59
N ARG A 900 -60.53 -64.36 41.68
CA ARG A 900 -60.46 -65.27 40.53
C ARG A 900 -61.35 -64.68 39.44
N GLY A 901 -60.76 -64.45 38.27
CA GLY A 901 -61.40 -63.80 37.14
C GLY A 901 -62.80 -64.36 36.86
N ARG A 902 -63.71 -63.43 36.59
CA ARG A 902 -64.76 -63.63 35.59
C ARG A 902 -64.28 -63.05 34.28
#